data_AF-A0A5J4WU60-F1
#
_entry.id   AF-A0A5J4WU60-F1
#
_cell.length_a   1.000
_cell.length_b   1.000
_cell.length_c   1.000
_cell.angle_alpha   90.00
_cell.angle_beta   90.00
_cell.angle_gamma   90.00
#
_symmetry.space_group_name_H-M   'P 1'
#
loop_
_entity.id
_entity.type
_entity.pdbx_description
1 polymer ?
#
loop_
_entity_poly.entity_id
_entity_poly.type
_entity_poly.pdbx_seq_one_letter_code
_entity_poly.pdbx_strand_id
1 'polypeptide(L)'
;MSYFQLNTGDFTIALTGTFTLTQDPNLSQQDTIRGITSVQANKQLIINTDLDDFVLGYVFFRHLKLNYLGTKASFFNQIGFYSTIEITDCEITNDPISFIFLNQLSCNNLIVNGLKTQADIITQDIINARLSIELSNIEVIQSTISDYIIESGAYYIRIQDCKFDHITQITDKRSIILIDYGNDCEMKNITFSNYICNQDAWGGAVYIYTQNFGQVTLKDLTFDKCQTISDGGAFVAKIYDGSVVSVKGECLFKECVGRVGGAIWAALGNDNCQLILEGDLTFDSCHNLGIFPGGAVDIDINNLGNLYITGTCTFKKCITDGTGGGMCVNCRGTEDKLQSNDQIYNQEFIISGKCTFEECYSTLSEGGALYISSYQDKNLYIEFNSIICKDCQAYYGGGIYFSIYGENVEIHLLGSMEFTDCIGSSGGGLYIRIQQSGQILISNKCTFNRCIAEYFGGGIYIDSFDQGNITIEGECIFTECKSEQSGGAINVHINQGSSFTIEGACEFFNCISQYYGGAIFAYVNNASQLLINEVCIFNQCVSNQGQGGAILCNSIMNSQITIKGGCIFYKCKSNQEQNGGGGGICCSAYQDSLIIISECEFNQCESVESGGGIAAYIGNQYYYADIDTSQIIIKGGCKFIKCTTQKQGG
;
A
#
# COMPACT_ATOMS: atom_id res chain seq x y z
N MET A 1 -41.32 -40.84 25.47
CA MET A 1 -40.52 -42.07 25.25
C MET A 1 -40.95 -42.70 23.93
N SER A 2 -40.15 -42.54 22.89
CA SER A 2 -40.26 -43.34 21.66
C SER A 2 -38.83 -43.72 21.28
N TYR A 3 -38.53 -45.00 21.45
CA TYR A 3 -37.27 -45.66 21.09
C TYR A 3 -36.98 -45.42 19.60
N PHE A 4 -35.96 -44.61 19.26
CA PHE A 4 -35.47 -44.47 17.87
C PHE A 4 -34.47 -45.58 17.47
N GLN A 5 -34.16 -46.51 18.38
CA GLN A 5 -33.06 -47.47 18.24
C GLN A 5 -33.17 -48.57 17.14
N LEU A 6 -34.08 -48.49 16.17
CA LEU A 6 -34.29 -49.59 15.21
C LEU A 6 -34.44 -49.21 13.72
N ASN A 7 -34.37 -47.94 13.33
CA ASN A 7 -34.38 -47.59 11.90
C ASN A 7 -32.97 -47.67 11.31
N THR A 8 -32.78 -48.55 10.32
CA THR A 8 -31.51 -48.70 9.58
C THR A 8 -31.44 -47.83 8.32
N GLY A 9 -32.53 -47.16 7.93
CA GLY A 9 -32.59 -46.31 6.73
C GLY A 9 -32.74 -44.82 7.00
N ASP A 10 -33.15 -44.07 5.98
CA ASP A 10 -33.39 -42.63 6.02
C ASP A 10 -34.59 -42.28 6.91
N PHE A 11 -34.51 -41.15 7.63
CA PHE A 11 -35.67 -40.61 8.33
C PHE A 11 -35.57 -39.10 8.57
N THR A 12 -36.72 -38.47 8.78
CA THR A 12 -36.81 -37.06 9.15
C THR A 12 -37.73 -36.88 10.35
N ILE A 13 -37.23 -36.25 11.42
CA ILE A 13 -38.04 -35.86 12.57
C ILE A 13 -38.63 -34.49 12.30
N ALA A 14 -39.95 -34.41 12.13
CA ALA A 14 -40.66 -33.19 11.82
C ALA A 14 -41.32 -32.59 13.09
N LEU A 15 -40.81 -31.47 13.57
CA LEU A 15 -41.31 -30.78 14.77
C LEU A 15 -42.53 -29.92 14.45
N THR A 16 -43.63 -30.16 15.17
CA THR A 16 -44.85 -29.32 15.11
C THR A 16 -44.96 -28.33 16.28
N GLY A 17 -44.09 -28.46 17.29
CA GLY A 17 -44.05 -27.65 18.50
C GLY A 17 -42.67 -27.69 19.16
N THR A 18 -42.55 -27.16 20.38
CA THR A 18 -41.32 -27.29 21.16
C THR A 18 -41.09 -28.75 21.54
N PHE A 19 -39.88 -29.26 21.32
CA PHE A 19 -39.51 -30.63 21.65
C PHE A 19 -38.20 -30.66 22.44
N THR A 20 -38.16 -31.51 23.47
CA THR A 20 -36.96 -31.74 24.27
C THR A 20 -36.39 -33.12 23.96
N LEU A 21 -35.20 -33.13 23.39
CA LEU A 21 -34.40 -34.32 23.13
C LEU A 21 -33.62 -34.68 24.40
N THR A 22 -33.95 -35.81 25.02
CA THR A 22 -33.31 -36.29 26.28
C THR A 22 -32.40 -37.50 26.08
N GLN A 23 -32.29 -38.01 24.86
CA GLN A 23 -31.44 -39.13 24.44
C GLN A 23 -31.04 -38.93 22.96
N ASP A 24 -29.90 -39.49 22.55
CA ASP A 24 -29.44 -39.42 21.15
C ASP A 24 -30.43 -40.11 20.18
N PRO A 25 -30.87 -39.44 19.09
CA PRO A 25 -31.74 -40.01 18.07
C PRO A 25 -31.06 -40.95 17.05
N ASN A 26 -29.76 -41.20 17.18
CA ASN A 26 -28.90 -41.97 16.27
C ASN A 26 -28.93 -41.43 14.82
N LEU A 27 -28.56 -40.16 14.66
CA LEU A 27 -28.54 -39.48 13.36
C LEU A 27 -27.34 -39.88 12.50
N SER A 28 -26.21 -40.25 13.10
CA SER A 28 -24.97 -40.61 12.39
C SER A 28 -24.99 -42.08 11.93
N GLN A 29 -25.37 -42.34 10.69
CA GLN A 29 -25.42 -43.70 10.12
C GLN A 29 -24.95 -43.73 8.66
N GLN A 30 -24.11 -44.71 8.34
CA GLN A 30 -23.56 -44.92 7.00
C GLN A 30 -24.64 -45.01 5.91
N ASP A 31 -24.40 -44.32 4.79
CA ASP A 31 -25.25 -44.35 3.59
C ASP A 31 -26.73 -43.96 3.87
N THR A 32 -26.97 -43.10 4.86
CA THR A 32 -28.31 -42.59 5.17
C THR A 32 -28.40 -41.07 5.16
N ILE A 33 -29.61 -40.56 4.93
CA ILE A 33 -29.99 -39.15 5.07
C ILE A 33 -30.95 -39.04 6.26
N ARG A 34 -30.49 -38.41 7.33
CA ARG A 34 -31.23 -38.30 8.60
C ARG A 34 -31.26 -36.87 9.07
N GLY A 35 -32.34 -36.45 9.73
CA GLY A 35 -32.37 -35.06 10.21
C GLY A 35 -33.59 -34.67 11.00
N ILE A 36 -33.54 -33.44 11.50
CA ILE A 36 -34.62 -32.80 12.25
C ILE A 36 -35.01 -31.53 11.52
N THR A 37 -36.30 -31.33 11.30
CA THR A 37 -36.83 -30.12 10.66
C THR A 37 -38.06 -29.62 11.39
N SER A 38 -38.32 -28.31 11.32
CA SER A 38 -39.59 -27.76 11.77
C SER A 38 -40.61 -27.64 10.64
N VAL A 39 -41.85 -28.04 10.91
CA VAL A 39 -42.97 -27.97 9.95
C VAL A 39 -43.62 -26.57 9.94
N GLN A 40 -43.42 -25.80 11.01
CA GLN A 40 -43.87 -24.41 11.15
C GLN A 40 -42.65 -23.56 11.52
N ALA A 41 -42.62 -22.29 11.15
CA ALA A 41 -41.40 -21.47 11.32
C ALA A 41 -40.79 -21.55 12.73
N ASN A 42 -39.52 -21.93 12.78
CA ASN A 42 -38.58 -21.78 13.90
C ASN A 42 -39.06 -22.36 15.24
N LYS A 43 -39.63 -23.59 15.25
CA LYS A 43 -39.93 -24.27 16.52
C LYS A 43 -38.66 -24.63 17.28
N GLN A 44 -38.79 -24.67 18.61
CA GLN A 44 -37.67 -24.88 19.50
C GLN A 44 -37.35 -26.37 19.67
N LEU A 45 -36.10 -26.73 19.40
CA LEU A 45 -35.50 -28.01 19.78
C LEU A 45 -34.57 -27.78 20.96
N ILE A 46 -34.95 -28.30 22.12
CA ILE A 46 -34.13 -28.27 23.33
C ILE A 46 -33.36 -29.59 23.41
N ILE A 47 -32.03 -29.53 23.30
CA ILE A 47 -31.16 -30.71 23.40
C ILE A 47 -30.61 -30.77 24.82
N ASN A 48 -31.20 -31.65 25.64
CA ASN A 48 -30.83 -31.86 27.04
C ASN A 48 -30.12 -33.22 27.21
N THR A 49 -29.14 -33.46 26.35
CA THR A 49 -28.28 -34.64 26.30
C THR A 49 -27.06 -34.31 25.44
N ASP A 50 -25.99 -35.09 25.55
CA ASP A 50 -24.86 -34.98 24.63
C ASP A 50 -25.16 -35.82 23.38
N LEU A 51 -25.02 -35.22 22.20
CA LEU A 51 -25.09 -35.95 20.93
C LEU A 51 -23.80 -36.75 20.75
N ASP A 52 -23.91 -37.97 20.27
CA ASP A 52 -22.83 -38.81 19.79
C ASP A 52 -22.14 -38.12 18.60
N ASP A 53 -20.86 -38.45 18.42
CA ASP A 53 -20.07 -37.83 17.37
C ASP A 53 -20.58 -38.30 15.99
N PHE A 54 -20.69 -37.38 15.04
CA PHE A 54 -21.11 -37.63 13.66
C PHE A 54 -19.97 -38.22 12.86
N VAL A 55 -20.07 -39.51 12.57
CA VAL A 55 -19.02 -40.29 11.89
C VAL A 55 -19.37 -40.54 10.42
N LEU A 56 -20.63 -40.83 10.10
CA LEU A 56 -21.04 -41.31 8.77
C LEU A 56 -22.43 -40.79 8.38
N GLY A 57 -22.68 -40.72 7.07
CA GLY A 57 -23.99 -40.34 6.51
C GLY A 57 -24.17 -38.83 6.31
N TYR A 58 -25.40 -38.46 5.97
CA TYR A 58 -25.84 -37.08 5.77
C TYR A 58 -26.82 -36.70 6.88
N VAL A 59 -26.45 -35.71 7.70
CA VAL A 59 -27.26 -35.23 8.81
C VAL A 59 -27.72 -33.80 8.55
N PHE A 60 -29.01 -33.52 8.71
CA PHE A 60 -29.54 -32.16 8.53
C PHE A 60 -30.37 -31.62 9.69
N PHE A 61 -30.28 -30.31 9.91
CA PHE A 61 -31.11 -29.54 10.84
C PHE A 61 -31.70 -28.33 10.10
N ARG A 62 -33.03 -28.23 10.02
CA ARG A 62 -33.70 -27.20 9.20
C ARG A 62 -34.83 -26.44 9.90
N HIS A 63 -34.80 -25.11 9.84
CA HIS A 63 -35.86 -24.21 10.35
C HIS A 63 -36.08 -24.32 11.87
N LEU A 64 -35.00 -24.41 12.66
CA LEU A 64 -35.05 -24.71 14.10
C LEU A 64 -34.54 -23.56 14.96
N LYS A 65 -35.17 -23.35 16.13
CA LYS A 65 -34.52 -22.67 17.26
C LYS A 65 -33.82 -23.72 18.12
N LEU A 66 -32.50 -23.76 18.08
CA LEU A 66 -31.68 -24.70 18.83
C LEU A 66 -31.40 -24.13 20.22
N ASN A 67 -31.59 -24.95 21.25
CA ASN A 67 -31.24 -24.62 22.63
C ASN A 67 -30.49 -25.82 23.22
N TYR A 68 -29.20 -25.64 23.49
CA TYR A 68 -28.36 -26.69 24.05
C TYR A 68 -28.28 -26.56 25.57
N LEU A 69 -28.57 -27.65 26.26
CA LEU A 69 -28.45 -27.80 27.71
C LEU A 69 -27.54 -28.99 28.09
N GLY A 70 -26.82 -29.55 27.11
CA GLY A 70 -25.89 -30.65 27.34
C GLY A 70 -24.60 -30.19 28.03
N THR A 71 -23.68 -31.14 28.21
CA THR A 71 -22.45 -30.93 28.99
C THR A 71 -21.17 -30.89 28.15
N LYS A 72 -21.22 -31.28 26.86
CA LYS A 72 -20.09 -31.12 25.95
C LYS A 72 -19.81 -29.64 25.68
N ALA A 73 -18.54 -29.34 25.42
CA ALA A 73 -18.09 -28.02 24.99
C ALA A 73 -18.53 -27.68 23.55
N SER A 74 -19.04 -28.66 22.80
CA SER A 74 -19.52 -28.51 21.44
C SER A 74 -20.95 -29.03 21.24
N PHE A 75 -21.72 -28.38 20.36
CA PHE A 75 -23.06 -28.83 19.98
C PHE A 75 -22.99 -30.07 19.09
N PHE A 76 -22.14 -30.02 18.06
CA PHE A 76 -21.88 -31.09 17.13
C PHE A 76 -20.39 -31.43 17.11
N ASN A 77 -20.05 -32.72 17.11
CA ASN A 77 -18.71 -33.21 16.86
C ASN A 77 -18.72 -34.05 15.59
N GLN A 78 -17.92 -33.71 14.59
CA GLN A 78 -17.85 -34.46 13.33
C GLN A 78 -16.46 -35.11 13.17
N ILE A 79 -16.40 -36.43 13.34
CA ILE A 79 -15.13 -37.17 13.54
C ILE A 79 -14.84 -38.26 12.49
N GLY A 80 -15.77 -38.57 11.58
CA GLY A 80 -15.56 -39.61 10.57
C GLY A 80 -15.13 -39.09 9.19
N PHE A 81 -14.99 -39.99 8.22
CA PHE A 81 -14.62 -39.63 6.85
C PHE A 81 -15.86 -39.59 5.96
N TYR A 82 -16.01 -38.52 5.16
CA TYR A 82 -17.06 -38.35 4.14
C TYR A 82 -18.50 -38.19 4.67
N SER A 83 -18.68 -37.81 5.95
CA SER A 83 -19.99 -37.40 6.44
C SER A 83 -20.33 -35.98 5.99
N THR A 84 -21.62 -35.64 5.95
CA THR A 84 -22.11 -34.29 5.66
C THR A 84 -23.01 -33.81 6.78
N ILE A 85 -22.77 -32.61 7.28
CA ILE A 85 -23.71 -31.90 8.17
C ILE A 85 -24.27 -30.71 7.40
N GLU A 86 -25.60 -30.61 7.33
CA GLU A 86 -26.34 -29.49 6.74
C GLU A 86 -27.16 -28.77 7.82
N ILE A 87 -27.02 -27.46 7.90
CA ILE A 87 -27.77 -26.62 8.83
C ILE A 87 -28.40 -25.50 8.03
N THR A 88 -29.74 -25.43 8.04
CA THR A 88 -30.50 -24.44 7.25
C THR A 88 -31.48 -23.66 8.10
N ASP A 89 -31.46 -22.34 8.02
CA ASP A 89 -32.38 -21.42 8.71
C ASP A 89 -32.54 -21.74 10.20
N CYS A 90 -31.42 -21.88 10.91
CA CYS A 90 -31.40 -22.18 12.34
C CYS A 90 -31.00 -20.95 13.17
N GLU A 91 -31.52 -20.88 14.40
CA GLU A 91 -31.17 -19.84 15.39
C GLU A 91 -30.77 -20.51 16.70
N ILE A 92 -29.62 -20.15 17.26
CA ILE A 92 -29.22 -20.65 18.57
C ILE A 92 -29.62 -19.64 19.65
N THR A 93 -30.31 -20.11 20.69
CA THR A 93 -31.08 -19.25 21.62
C THR A 93 -30.60 -19.28 23.07
N ASN A 94 -29.57 -20.09 23.38
CA ASN A 94 -29.00 -20.21 24.72
C ASN A 94 -27.56 -20.73 24.61
N ASP A 95 -26.64 -19.80 24.33
CA ASP A 95 -25.24 -20.08 24.09
C ASP A 95 -24.41 -19.71 25.33
N PRO A 96 -23.83 -20.67 26.05
CA PRO A 96 -22.81 -20.35 27.04
C PRO A 96 -21.64 -19.63 26.36
N ILE A 97 -21.02 -18.67 27.05
CA ILE A 97 -19.78 -18.03 26.60
C ILE A 97 -18.72 -19.13 26.37
N SER A 98 -18.04 -19.12 25.21
CA SER A 98 -17.06 -20.13 24.76
C SER A 98 -17.63 -21.50 24.38
N PHE A 99 -18.88 -21.56 23.93
CA PHE A 99 -19.50 -22.77 23.39
C PHE A 99 -19.25 -22.91 21.88
N ILE A 100 -18.82 -24.11 21.45
CA ILE A 100 -18.48 -24.42 20.05
C ILE A 100 -19.71 -25.03 19.37
N PHE A 101 -20.24 -24.42 18.32
CA PHE A 101 -21.40 -25.00 17.64
C PHE A 101 -21.04 -26.26 16.85
N LEU A 102 -19.94 -26.27 16.11
CA LEU A 102 -19.47 -27.47 15.42
C LEU A 102 -17.97 -27.63 15.57
N ASN A 103 -17.56 -28.75 16.14
CA ASN A 103 -16.16 -29.16 16.15
C ASN A 103 -15.95 -30.22 15.06
N GLN A 104 -15.07 -29.94 14.10
CA GLN A 104 -14.78 -30.84 12.99
C GLN A 104 -13.36 -31.40 13.11
N LEU A 105 -13.23 -32.71 13.35
CA LEU A 105 -11.96 -33.39 13.65
C LEU A 105 -11.47 -34.29 12.49
N SER A 106 -12.05 -34.18 11.28
CA SER A 106 -11.80 -35.10 10.16
C SER A 106 -12.30 -34.59 8.78
N CYS A 107 -11.97 -35.31 7.69
CA CYS A 107 -12.38 -35.00 6.30
C CYS A 107 -13.90 -35.11 6.09
N ASN A 108 -14.65 -34.00 6.16
CA ASN A 108 -16.10 -33.99 5.96
C ASN A 108 -16.58 -32.76 5.19
N ASN A 109 -17.85 -32.82 4.75
CA ASN A 109 -18.55 -31.67 4.18
C ASN A 109 -19.38 -30.97 5.26
N LEU A 110 -19.35 -29.65 5.21
CA LEU A 110 -20.18 -28.80 6.04
C LEU A 110 -20.93 -27.79 5.16
N ILE A 111 -22.24 -27.76 5.31
CA ILE A 111 -23.12 -26.80 4.66
C ILE A 111 -23.90 -26.06 5.74
N VAL A 112 -23.68 -24.76 5.88
CA VAL A 112 -24.47 -23.90 6.77
C VAL A 112 -25.08 -22.77 5.95
N ASN A 113 -26.39 -22.64 6.00
CA ASN A 113 -27.12 -21.59 5.32
C ASN A 113 -28.19 -20.97 6.24
N GLY A 114 -28.05 -19.71 6.62
CA GLY A 114 -29.05 -19.04 7.47
C GLY A 114 -28.90 -19.43 8.93
N LEU A 115 -27.74 -19.14 9.54
CA LEU A 115 -27.50 -19.40 10.96
C LEU A 115 -27.37 -18.09 11.73
N LYS A 116 -28.19 -17.90 12.77
CA LYS A 116 -28.06 -16.79 13.72
C LYS A 116 -27.60 -17.28 15.08
N THR A 117 -26.54 -16.70 15.63
CA THR A 117 -25.93 -17.19 16.88
C THR A 117 -25.23 -16.09 17.68
N GLN A 118 -25.04 -16.35 18.97
CA GLN A 118 -24.10 -15.63 19.84
C GLN A 118 -22.88 -16.50 20.23
N ALA A 119 -22.97 -17.82 20.02
CA ALA A 119 -21.86 -18.79 20.16
C ALA A 119 -20.86 -18.74 18.99
N ASP A 120 -19.72 -19.38 19.24
CA ASP A 120 -18.68 -19.67 18.25
C ASP A 120 -19.19 -20.74 17.28
N ILE A 121 -19.01 -20.53 15.97
CA ILE A 121 -19.65 -21.38 14.96
C ILE A 121 -18.84 -22.66 14.70
N ILE A 122 -17.55 -22.56 14.37
CA ILE A 122 -16.75 -23.72 13.96
C ILE A 122 -15.31 -23.63 14.49
N THR A 123 -14.86 -24.65 15.24
CA THR A 123 -13.43 -24.84 15.57
C THR A 123 -12.90 -26.14 14.95
N GLN A 124 -11.76 -26.12 14.26
CA GLN A 124 -11.13 -27.31 13.65
C GLN A 124 -9.69 -27.52 14.16
N ASP A 125 -9.48 -28.61 14.91
CA ASP A 125 -8.13 -29.08 15.26
C ASP A 125 -7.61 -30.13 14.24
N ILE A 126 -6.61 -29.72 13.44
CA ILE A 126 -5.51 -30.55 12.88
C ILE A 126 -5.77 -31.47 11.66
N ILE A 127 -5.25 -30.99 10.51
CA ILE A 127 -4.55 -31.69 9.40
C ILE A 127 -5.20 -32.98 8.83
N ASN A 128 -6.23 -32.76 8.03
CA ASN A 128 -6.46 -33.27 6.67
C ASN A 128 -7.94 -33.03 6.37
N ALA A 129 -8.33 -31.88 5.84
CA ALA A 129 -9.68 -31.66 5.30
C ALA A 129 -9.61 -31.79 3.78
N ARG A 130 -10.11 -32.90 3.20
CA ARG A 130 -9.96 -33.18 1.77
C ARG A 130 -11.08 -32.66 0.85
N LEU A 131 -12.17 -32.06 1.34
CA LEU A 131 -13.37 -31.80 0.51
C LEU A 131 -13.84 -30.34 0.48
N SER A 132 -14.89 -29.93 1.21
CA SER A 132 -15.47 -28.58 1.05
C SER A 132 -16.16 -28.02 2.29
N ILE A 133 -16.03 -26.71 2.52
CA ILE A 133 -16.82 -25.93 3.49
C ILE A 133 -17.65 -24.88 2.73
N GLU A 134 -18.97 -24.88 2.92
CA GLU A 134 -19.89 -23.89 2.36
C GLU A 134 -20.70 -23.22 3.47
N LEU A 135 -20.46 -21.93 3.68
CA LEU A 135 -21.10 -21.12 4.70
C LEU A 135 -21.81 -19.95 4.04
N SER A 136 -23.08 -19.76 4.35
CA SER A 136 -23.90 -18.70 3.77
C SER A 136 -24.90 -18.12 4.76
N ASN A 137 -25.19 -16.83 4.66
CA ASN A 137 -26.22 -16.16 5.45
C ASN A 137 -26.04 -16.36 6.97
N ILE A 138 -24.79 -16.27 7.45
CA ILE A 138 -24.46 -16.44 8.87
C ILE A 138 -24.44 -15.07 9.55
N GLU A 139 -25.09 -14.94 10.70
CA GLU A 139 -25.05 -13.75 11.55
C GLU A 139 -24.56 -14.10 12.97
N VAL A 140 -23.39 -13.59 13.33
CA VAL A 140 -22.83 -13.65 14.69
C VAL A 140 -22.87 -12.25 15.30
N ILE A 141 -23.50 -12.11 16.47
CA ILE A 141 -23.60 -10.83 17.17
C ILE A 141 -23.18 -11.00 18.63
N GLN A 142 -22.40 -10.06 19.16
CA GLN A 142 -22.05 -9.97 20.59
C GLN A 142 -21.38 -11.25 21.12
N SER A 143 -20.36 -11.74 20.41
CA SER A 143 -19.59 -12.89 20.86
C SER A 143 -18.30 -12.47 21.56
N THR A 144 -17.95 -13.22 22.60
CA THR A 144 -16.62 -13.20 23.22
C THR A 144 -15.94 -14.50 22.86
N ILE A 145 -14.90 -14.42 22.05
CA ILE A 145 -14.29 -15.58 21.43
C ILE A 145 -12.94 -15.88 22.08
N SER A 146 -12.78 -17.14 22.53
CA SER A 146 -11.51 -17.65 23.07
C SER A 146 -10.69 -18.40 22.02
N ASP A 147 -11.31 -18.71 20.88
CA ASP A 147 -10.67 -19.27 19.70
C ASP A 147 -11.27 -18.60 18.45
N TYR A 148 -10.90 -19.04 17.26
CA TYR A 148 -11.45 -18.52 16.00
C TYR A 148 -12.89 -19.04 15.73
N ILE A 149 -13.63 -18.36 14.86
CA ILE A 149 -14.99 -18.78 14.45
C ILE A 149 -14.94 -19.74 13.26
N ILE A 150 -13.91 -19.61 12.41
CA ILE A 150 -13.68 -20.48 11.25
C ILE A 150 -12.17 -20.70 11.12
N GLU A 151 -11.70 -21.94 11.21
CA GLU A 151 -10.38 -22.37 10.72
C GLU A 151 -10.61 -23.38 9.61
N SER A 152 -9.87 -23.25 8.52
CA SER A 152 -9.97 -24.22 7.45
C SER A 152 -8.62 -24.50 6.78
N GLY A 153 -8.33 -25.80 6.66
CA GLY A 153 -7.37 -26.38 5.71
C GLY A 153 -8.06 -27.20 4.62
N ALA A 154 -9.32 -26.88 4.30
CA ALA A 154 -10.07 -27.57 3.26
C ALA A 154 -9.51 -27.26 1.85
N TYR A 155 -9.71 -28.20 0.92
CA TYR A 155 -9.37 -27.98 -0.48
C TYR A 155 -10.19 -26.82 -1.08
N TYR A 156 -11.47 -26.75 -0.70
CA TYR A 156 -12.41 -25.76 -1.20
C TYR A 156 -13.18 -25.09 -0.06
N ILE A 157 -13.21 -23.76 -0.04
CA ILE A 157 -13.90 -22.95 0.98
C ILE A 157 -14.75 -21.88 0.29
N ARG A 158 -16.05 -21.84 0.57
CA ARG A 158 -16.92 -20.72 0.18
C ARG A 158 -17.62 -20.16 1.41
N ILE A 159 -17.44 -18.86 1.66
CA ILE A 159 -18.11 -18.12 2.72
C ILE A 159 -18.80 -16.92 2.07
N GLN A 160 -20.10 -16.78 2.23
CA GLN A 160 -20.83 -15.69 1.58
C GLN A 160 -21.99 -15.13 2.39
N ASP A 161 -22.31 -13.85 2.17
CA ASP A 161 -23.49 -13.21 2.75
C ASP A 161 -23.51 -13.28 4.30
N CYS A 162 -22.34 -13.17 4.92
CA CYS A 162 -22.17 -13.32 6.38
C CYS A 162 -21.97 -11.98 7.09
N LYS A 163 -22.34 -11.92 8.37
CA LYS A 163 -22.13 -10.76 9.24
C LYS A 163 -21.57 -11.19 10.60
N PHE A 164 -20.47 -10.56 11.00
CA PHE A 164 -19.83 -10.71 12.30
C PHE A 164 -19.79 -9.34 12.98
N ASP A 165 -20.51 -9.17 14.09
CA ASP A 165 -20.71 -7.86 14.71
C ASP A 165 -20.50 -7.89 16.23
N HIS A 166 -19.74 -6.93 16.75
CA HIS A 166 -19.39 -6.81 18.17
C HIS A 166 -18.69 -8.08 18.69
N ILE A 167 -17.62 -8.49 18.01
CA ILE A 167 -16.82 -9.67 18.38
C ILE A 167 -15.60 -9.22 19.18
N THR A 168 -15.39 -9.79 20.38
CA THR A 168 -14.21 -9.51 21.20
C THR A 168 -13.37 -10.77 21.36
N GLN A 169 -12.13 -10.76 20.86
CA GLN A 169 -11.14 -11.81 21.09
C GLN A 169 -10.47 -11.59 22.44
N ILE A 170 -10.50 -12.62 23.30
CA ILE A 170 -9.96 -12.55 24.67
C ILE A 170 -8.71 -13.42 24.90
N THR A 171 -8.24 -14.13 23.87
CA THR A 171 -7.04 -14.97 23.91
C THR A 171 -6.00 -14.49 22.89
N ASP A 172 -4.75 -14.91 23.06
CA ASP A 172 -3.64 -14.72 22.12
C ASP A 172 -3.75 -15.58 20.84
N LYS A 173 -4.88 -16.26 20.67
CA LYS A 173 -5.16 -17.09 19.50
C LYS A 173 -5.75 -16.26 18.34
N ARG A 174 -5.81 -16.92 17.19
CA ARG A 174 -6.02 -16.46 15.81
C ARG A 174 -7.27 -15.56 15.58
N SER A 175 -7.41 -15.06 14.35
CA SER A 175 -8.50 -14.20 13.84
C SER A 175 -9.90 -14.86 13.84
N ILE A 176 -10.97 -14.10 13.61
CA ILE A 176 -12.35 -14.63 13.44
C ILE A 176 -12.36 -15.73 12.36
N ILE A 177 -11.74 -15.45 11.22
CA ILE A 177 -11.56 -16.41 10.13
C ILE A 177 -10.08 -16.64 9.91
N LEU A 178 -9.65 -17.89 9.99
CA LEU A 178 -8.32 -18.37 9.65
C LEU A 178 -8.40 -19.27 8.41
N ILE A 179 -7.67 -18.91 7.38
CA ILE A 179 -7.42 -19.75 6.21
C ILE A 179 -5.98 -20.23 6.30
N ASP A 180 -5.77 -21.53 6.46
CA ASP A 180 -4.45 -22.15 6.62
C ASP A 180 -4.24 -23.19 5.50
N TYR A 181 -3.23 -23.00 4.64
CA TYR A 181 -2.97 -23.87 3.47
C TYR A 181 -4.12 -23.89 2.44
N GLY A 182 -4.84 -22.77 2.25
CA GLY A 182 -5.99 -22.71 1.36
C GLY A 182 -5.63 -22.91 -0.12
N ASN A 183 -6.11 -24.00 -0.73
CA ASN A 183 -5.92 -24.29 -2.15
C ASN A 183 -6.92 -23.50 -3.02
N ASP A 184 -8.21 -23.46 -2.68
CA ASP A 184 -9.24 -22.64 -3.33
C ASP A 184 -10.23 -22.07 -2.30
N CYS A 185 -10.16 -20.76 -2.03
CA CYS A 185 -11.05 -20.07 -1.08
C CYS A 185 -11.75 -18.87 -1.71
N GLU A 186 -13.06 -18.74 -1.51
CA GLU A 186 -13.88 -17.60 -1.91
C GLU A 186 -14.64 -17.05 -0.70
N MET A 187 -14.39 -15.78 -0.36
CA MET A 187 -15.13 -15.00 0.62
C MET A 187 -15.86 -13.87 -0.08
N LYS A 188 -17.18 -13.79 0.05
CA LYS A 188 -18.00 -12.83 -0.70
C LYS A 188 -19.09 -12.15 0.12
N ASN A 189 -19.25 -10.83 0.02
CA ASN A 189 -20.35 -10.11 0.67
C ASN A 189 -20.38 -10.37 2.19
N ILE A 190 -19.25 -10.14 2.87
CA ILE A 190 -19.12 -10.36 4.31
C ILE A 190 -18.87 -9.04 5.01
N THR A 191 -19.56 -8.81 6.12
CA THR A 191 -19.37 -7.65 6.98
C THR A 191 -18.76 -8.05 8.31
N PHE A 192 -17.64 -7.44 8.67
CA PHE A 192 -17.04 -7.46 10.00
C PHE A 192 -17.21 -6.08 10.62
N SER A 193 -17.88 -6.00 11.77
CA SER A 193 -18.14 -4.73 12.46
C SER A 193 -17.81 -4.82 13.94
N ASN A 194 -17.16 -3.79 14.47
CA ASN A 194 -16.83 -3.68 15.91
C ASN A 194 -16.05 -4.91 16.42
N TYR A 195 -15.08 -5.40 15.63
CA TYR A 195 -14.17 -6.45 16.06
C TYR A 195 -13.05 -5.85 16.91
N ILE A 196 -12.77 -6.45 18.07
CA ILE A 196 -11.71 -6.00 18.98
C ILE A 196 -10.86 -7.20 19.41
N CYS A 197 -9.56 -7.12 19.21
CA CYS A 197 -8.58 -8.05 19.77
C CYS A 197 -7.53 -7.30 20.60
N ASN A 198 -7.53 -7.53 21.92
CA ASN A 198 -6.62 -6.87 22.86
C ASN A 198 -5.44 -7.77 23.27
N GLN A 199 -5.12 -8.78 22.46
CA GLN A 199 -4.05 -9.74 22.70
C GLN A 199 -3.09 -9.79 21.51
N ASP A 200 -1.88 -10.31 21.72
CA ASP A 200 -0.86 -10.47 20.68
C ASP A 200 -1.18 -11.66 19.75
N ALA A 201 -2.30 -11.55 19.03
CA ALA A 201 -2.86 -12.57 18.15
C ALA A 201 -2.22 -12.54 16.75
N TRP A 202 -2.60 -13.47 15.87
CA TRP A 202 -2.07 -13.57 14.51
C TRP A 202 -2.57 -12.48 13.54
N GLY A 203 -3.34 -11.48 14.00
CA GLY A 203 -3.69 -10.30 13.19
C GLY A 203 -5.14 -9.82 13.37
N GLY A 204 -5.73 -9.32 12.28
CA GLY A 204 -7.08 -8.75 12.19
C GLY A 204 -8.24 -9.73 12.29
N ALA A 205 -9.41 -9.31 11.82
CA ALA A 205 -10.62 -10.13 11.76
C ALA A 205 -10.45 -11.37 10.85
N VAL A 206 -9.61 -11.28 9.82
CA VAL A 206 -9.30 -12.40 8.92
C VAL A 206 -7.78 -12.62 8.86
N TYR A 207 -7.35 -13.86 8.90
CA TYR A 207 -5.96 -14.24 8.68
C TYR A 207 -5.87 -15.26 7.56
N ILE A 208 -5.00 -14.98 6.60
CA ILE A 208 -4.77 -15.80 5.42
C ILE A 208 -3.32 -16.24 5.44
N TYR A 209 -3.11 -17.54 5.42
CA TYR A 209 -1.83 -18.16 5.15
C TYR A 209 -2.00 -19.14 4.01
N THR A 210 -1.39 -18.82 2.85
CA THR A 210 -1.46 -19.66 1.66
C THR A 210 -0.06 -19.89 1.09
N GLN A 211 0.15 -21.12 0.61
CA GLN A 211 1.37 -21.59 -0.03
C GLN A 211 1.04 -22.73 -1.01
N ASN A 212 1.99 -23.11 -1.86
CA ASN A 212 1.86 -24.18 -2.86
C ASN A 212 0.72 -23.93 -3.87
N PHE A 213 0.73 -22.77 -4.53
CA PHE A 213 -0.22 -22.37 -5.58
C PHE A 213 -1.68 -22.18 -5.14
N GLY A 214 -1.91 -21.99 -3.83
CA GLY A 214 -3.24 -21.72 -3.29
C GLY A 214 -3.85 -20.42 -3.80
N GLN A 215 -5.17 -20.43 -3.99
CA GLN A 215 -5.95 -19.33 -4.55
C GLN A 215 -6.97 -18.84 -3.52
N VAL A 216 -6.91 -17.57 -3.14
CA VAL A 216 -7.86 -16.95 -2.21
C VAL A 216 -8.47 -15.72 -2.87
N THR A 217 -9.79 -15.65 -2.94
CA THR A 217 -10.55 -14.50 -3.44
C THR A 217 -11.37 -13.89 -2.31
N LEU A 218 -11.13 -12.61 -2.04
CA LEU A 218 -11.89 -11.77 -1.14
C LEU A 218 -12.70 -10.79 -1.99
N LYS A 219 -14.03 -10.78 -1.86
CA LYS A 219 -14.89 -9.99 -2.72
C LYS A 219 -16.02 -9.30 -1.97
N ASP A 220 -16.27 -8.03 -2.26
CA ASP A 220 -17.39 -7.26 -1.69
C ASP A 220 -17.37 -7.29 -0.14
N LEU A 221 -16.21 -7.02 0.48
CA LEU A 221 -16.02 -7.15 1.93
C LEU A 221 -16.08 -5.79 2.64
N THR A 222 -16.72 -5.76 3.82
CA THR A 222 -16.73 -4.57 4.68
C THR A 222 -16.08 -4.88 6.02
N PHE A 223 -15.10 -4.07 6.42
CA PHE A 223 -14.47 -4.05 7.73
C PHE A 223 -14.71 -2.67 8.35
N ASP A 224 -15.55 -2.59 9.38
CA ASP A 224 -15.90 -1.35 10.08
C ASP A 224 -15.48 -1.45 11.55
N LYS A 225 -14.53 -0.62 11.97
CA LYS A 225 -14.00 -0.60 13.35
C LYS A 225 -13.45 -1.94 13.80
N CYS A 226 -12.64 -2.58 12.94
CA CYS A 226 -11.86 -3.75 13.31
C CYS A 226 -10.53 -3.30 13.91
N GLN A 227 -10.27 -3.65 15.17
CA GLN A 227 -9.15 -3.16 15.96
C GLN A 227 -8.36 -4.31 16.58
N THR A 228 -7.04 -4.28 16.42
CA THR A 228 -6.12 -5.24 17.03
C THR A 228 -4.84 -4.56 17.51
N ILE A 229 -4.19 -5.12 18.54
CA ILE A 229 -2.84 -4.71 18.97
C ILE A 229 -1.72 -5.43 18.21
N SER A 230 -2.08 -6.36 17.34
CA SER A 230 -1.20 -7.05 16.38
C SER A 230 -1.33 -6.41 14.98
N ASP A 231 -0.75 -6.99 13.94
CA ASP A 231 -0.69 -6.41 12.59
C ASP A 231 -2.04 -6.55 11.84
N GLY A 232 -2.35 -5.60 10.95
CA GLY A 232 -3.52 -5.65 10.05
C GLY A 232 -4.87 -5.70 10.77
N GLY A 233 -5.48 -4.55 11.11
CA GLY A 233 -6.76 -4.51 11.86
C GLY A 233 -7.92 -5.27 11.21
N ALA A 234 -8.00 -5.22 9.87
CA ALA A 234 -9.02 -5.93 9.09
C ALA A 234 -8.55 -7.34 8.73
N PHE A 235 -7.46 -7.45 7.97
CA PHE A 235 -6.90 -8.77 7.68
C PHE A 235 -5.38 -8.78 7.52
N VAL A 236 -4.82 -9.97 7.76
CA VAL A 236 -3.42 -10.29 7.51
C VAL A 236 -3.32 -11.34 6.41
N ALA A 237 -2.40 -11.16 5.47
CA ALA A 237 -2.14 -12.12 4.40
C ALA A 237 -0.65 -12.50 4.32
N LYS A 238 -0.35 -13.78 4.47
CA LYS A 238 0.96 -14.36 4.20
C LYS A 238 0.84 -15.28 2.99
N ILE A 239 1.57 -14.94 1.93
CA ILE A 239 1.40 -15.52 0.60
C ILE A 239 2.75 -16.05 0.12
N TYR A 240 2.82 -17.34 -0.15
CA TYR A 240 4.06 -18.00 -0.55
C TYR A 240 3.89 -18.93 -1.76
N ASP A 241 5.02 -19.29 -2.37
CA ASP A 241 5.16 -20.44 -3.28
C ASP A 241 4.07 -20.50 -4.38
N GLY A 242 3.97 -19.45 -5.19
CA GLY A 242 3.05 -19.34 -6.33
C GLY A 242 1.59 -19.10 -5.97
N SER A 243 1.26 -18.97 -4.68
CA SER A 243 -0.10 -18.65 -4.24
C SER A 243 -0.53 -17.24 -4.63
N VAL A 244 -1.84 -17.06 -4.77
CA VAL A 244 -2.46 -15.80 -5.15
C VAL A 244 -3.57 -15.45 -4.16
N VAL A 245 -3.52 -14.23 -3.61
CA VAL A 245 -4.64 -13.62 -2.89
C VAL A 245 -5.14 -12.45 -3.72
N SER A 246 -6.42 -12.46 -4.05
CA SER A 246 -7.08 -11.39 -4.79
C SER A 246 -8.17 -10.70 -3.98
N VAL A 247 -8.15 -9.37 -3.93
CA VAL A 247 -9.19 -8.53 -3.34
C VAL A 247 -9.95 -7.81 -4.47
N LYS A 248 -11.25 -8.12 -4.60
CA LYS A 248 -12.07 -7.78 -5.77
C LYS A 248 -13.39 -7.14 -5.34
N GLY A 249 -14.11 -6.54 -6.30
CA GLY A 249 -15.42 -5.95 -6.04
C GLY A 249 -15.35 -4.68 -5.18
N GLU A 250 -16.41 -4.35 -4.47
CA GLU A 250 -16.47 -3.14 -3.64
C GLU A 250 -16.11 -3.46 -2.19
N CYS A 251 -14.88 -3.12 -1.77
CA CYS A 251 -14.44 -3.37 -0.39
C CYS A 251 -14.25 -2.06 0.38
N LEU A 252 -14.71 -2.06 1.63
CA LEU A 252 -14.60 -0.92 2.55
C LEU A 252 -13.82 -1.32 3.80
N PHE A 253 -12.77 -0.57 4.11
CA PHE A 253 -11.98 -0.64 5.33
C PHE A 253 -12.13 0.68 6.06
N LYS A 254 -12.91 0.70 7.13
CA LYS A 254 -13.29 1.92 7.82
C LYS A 254 -12.87 1.86 9.28
N GLU A 255 -12.17 2.89 9.74
CA GLU A 255 -11.74 3.03 11.14
C GLU A 255 -11.01 1.77 11.66
N CYS A 256 -10.29 1.07 10.77
CA CYS A 256 -9.51 -0.12 11.14
C CYS A 256 -8.21 0.29 11.83
N VAL A 257 -7.81 -0.49 12.84
CA VAL A 257 -6.61 -0.24 13.65
C VAL A 257 -5.81 -1.51 13.83
N GLY A 258 -4.52 -1.43 13.52
CA GLY A 258 -3.54 -2.50 13.74
C GLY A 258 -2.20 -1.92 14.18
N ARG A 259 -1.27 -2.74 14.62
CA ARG A 259 0.10 -2.34 14.98
C ARG A 259 0.86 -1.86 13.74
N VAL A 260 0.90 -2.70 12.71
CA VAL A 260 1.44 -2.41 11.38
C VAL A 260 0.28 -2.51 10.39
N GLY A 261 0.20 -1.59 9.42
CA GLY A 261 -0.86 -1.63 8.40
C GLY A 261 -2.25 -1.55 9.02
N GLY A 262 -2.75 -0.35 9.34
CA GLY A 262 -3.96 -0.18 10.16
C GLY A 262 -5.17 -1.06 9.77
N ALA A 263 -5.37 -1.29 8.48
CA ALA A 263 -6.33 -2.27 7.96
C ALA A 263 -5.65 -3.58 7.50
N ILE A 264 -4.62 -3.48 6.67
CA ILE A 264 -4.02 -4.66 6.01
C ILE A 264 -2.53 -4.70 6.29
N TRP A 265 -2.06 -5.86 6.72
CA TRP A 265 -0.65 -6.21 6.66
C TRP A 265 -0.47 -7.45 5.78
N ALA A 266 0.44 -7.39 4.82
CA ALA A 266 0.71 -8.51 3.92
C ALA A 266 2.20 -8.80 3.78
N ALA A 267 2.55 -10.08 3.75
CA ALA A 267 3.88 -10.56 3.45
C ALA A 267 3.84 -11.51 2.25
N LEU A 268 4.58 -11.16 1.21
CA LEU A 268 4.76 -11.95 -0.01
C LEU A 268 6.17 -12.49 0.00
N GLY A 269 6.33 -13.78 -0.31
CA GLY A 269 7.64 -14.41 -0.33
C GLY A 269 7.69 -15.63 -1.23
N ASN A 270 8.82 -15.87 -1.90
CA ASN A 270 9.10 -17.06 -2.67
C ASN A 270 8.26 -17.22 -3.96
N ASP A 271 8.91 -17.78 -4.98
CA ASP A 271 8.36 -18.37 -6.20
C ASP A 271 7.06 -17.73 -6.75
N ASN A 272 7.12 -16.48 -7.21
CA ASN A 272 6.05 -15.81 -7.98
C ASN A 272 4.67 -15.72 -7.29
N CYS A 273 4.61 -15.67 -5.95
CA CYS A 273 3.34 -15.41 -5.26
C CYS A 273 2.80 -13.99 -5.55
N GLN A 274 1.49 -13.79 -5.38
CA GLN A 274 0.82 -12.55 -5.79
C GLN A 274 -0.21 -12.05 -4.78
N LEU A 275 -0.19 -10.76 -4.49
CA LEU A 275 -1.32 -10.02 -3.93
C LEU A 275 -1.89 -9.12 -5.03
N ILE A 276 -3.17 -9.30 -5.34
CA ILE A 276 -3.86 -8.56 -6.40
C ILE A 276 -4.99 -7.74 -5.78
N LEU A 277 -4.90 -6.42 -5.88
CA LEU A 277 -5.93 -5.46 -5.49
C LEU A 277 -6.63 -4.95 -6.76
N GLU A 278 -7.73 -5.59 -7.15
CA GLU A 278 -8.41 -5.35 -8.44
C GLU A 278 -9.85 -4.79 -8.30
N GLY A 279 -10.34 -4.62 -7.08
CA GLY A 279 -11.64 -4.02 -6.79
C GLY A 279 -11.65 -2.50 -6.68
N ASP A 280 -12.81 -1.94 -6.34
CA ASP A 280 -12.96 -0.59 -5.82
C ASP A 280 -12.78 -0.65 -4.29
N LEU A 281 -11.55 -0.40 -3.84
CA LEU A 281 -11.14 -0.53 -2.44
C LEU A 281 -11.07 0.86 -1.79
N THR A 282 -11.76 1.03 -0.66
CA THR A 282 -11.74 2.27 0.11
C THR A 282 -11.19 2.04 1.52
N PHE A 283 -10.16 2.79 1.89
CA PHE A 283 -9.59 2.87 3.23
C PHE A 283 -9.94 4.24 3.80
N ASP A 284 -10.80 4.30 4.82
CA ASP A 284 -11.29 5.54 5.42
C ASP A 284 -10.94 5.57 6.91
N SER A 285 -10.10 6.54 7.29
CA SER A 285 -9.73 6.81 8.68
C SER A 285 -9.04 5.64 9.39
N CYS A 286 -8.33 4.80 8.62
CA CYS A 286 -7.47 3.74 9.15
C CYS A 286 -6.18 4.33 9.72
N HIS A 287 -5.70 3.77 10.82
CA HIS A 287 -4.43 4.18 11.41
C HIS A 287 -3.75 3.00 12.09
N ASN A 288 -2.45 3.12 12.29
CA ASN A 288 -1.70 2.12 13.04
C ASN A 288 -1.35 2.60 14.46
N LEU A 289 -0.84 1.68 15.29
CA LEU A 289 -0.50 1.97 16.68
C LEU A 289 0.97 2.38 16.83
N GLY A 290 1.25 3.68 16.82
CA GLY A 290 2.60 4.23 17.06
C GLY A 290 3.42 4.39 15.78
N ILE A 291 4.74 4.13 15.87
CA ILE A 291 5.71 4.47 14.81
C ILE A 291 5.95 3.37 13.76
N PHE A 292 5.07 2.38 13.70
CA PHE A 292 5.18 1.29 12.71
C PHE A 292 4.72 1.75 11.33
N PRO A 293 5.05 1.03 10.24
CA PRO A 293 4.68 1.45 8.89
C PRO A 293 3.21 1.18 8.54
N GLY A 294 2.74 1.91 7.52
CA GLY A 294 1.44 1.73 6.87
C GLY A 294 0.26 2.19 7.73
N GLY A 295 -0.19 3.43 7.54
CA GLY A 295 -1.38 3.92 8.26
C GLY A 295 -2.63 3.10 7.95
N ALA A 296 -2.84 2.70 6.69
CA ALA A 296 -3.89 1.74 6.32
C ALA A 296 -3.33 0.40 5.85
N VAL A 297 -2.30 0.41 5.00
CA VAL A 297 -1.79 -0.78 4.35
C VAL A 297 -0.27 -0.84 4.48
N ASP A 298 0.25 -1.99 4.90
CA ASP A 298 1.67 -2.28 4.86
C ASP A 298 1.93 -3.61 4.16
N ILE A 299 2.92 -3.62 3.26
CA ILE A 299 3.22 -4.77 2.41
C ILE A 299 4.73 -5.01 2.36
N ASP A 300 5.14 -6.20 2.79
CA ASP A 300 6.51 -6.68 2.64
C ASP A 300 6.59 -7.65 1.45
N ILE A 301 7.36 -7.27 0.41
CA ILE A 301 7.59 -8.08 -0.79
C ILE A 301 8.99 -8.67 -0.75
N ASN A 302 9.07 -9.98 -0.54
CA ASN A 302 10.33 -10.72 -0.46
C ASN A 302 10.44 -11.71 -1.62
N ASN A 303 11.66 -12.06 -2.04
CA ASN A 303 11.96 -13.26 -2.84
C ASN A 303 11.02 -13.52 -4.04
N LEU A 304 10.91 -12.59 -4.99
CA LEU A 304 10.06 -12.71 -6.20
C LEU A 304 8.54 -12.71 -5.95
N GLY A 305 8.08 -12.29 -4.77
CA GLY A 305 6.66 -11.96 -4.58
C GLY A 305 6.25 -10.75 -5.41
N ASN A 306 4.98 -10.66 -5.82
CA ASN A 306 4.51 -9.60 -6.70
C ASN A 306 3.25 -8.92 -6.17
N LEU A 307 3.21 -7.59 -6.27
CA LEU A 307 2.06 -6.78 -5.88
C LEU A 307 1.45 -6.14 -7.13
N TYR A 308 0.16 -6.39 -7.34
CA TYR A 308 -0.60 -5.78 -8.42
C TYR A 308 -1.77 -4.97 -7.88
N ILE A 309 -1.84 -3.69 -8.22
CA ILE A 309 -3.01 -2.84 -7.97
C ILE A 309 -3.60 -2.45 -9.31
N THR A 310 -4.65 -3.15 -9.71
CA THR A 310 -5.28 -2.99 -11.04
C THR A 310 -6.64 -2.30 -10.98
N GLY A 311 -7.26 -2.27 -9.79
CA GLY A 311 -8.54 -1.62 -9.52
C GLY A 311 -8.39 -0.17 -9.05
N THR A 312 -9.43 0.37 -8.42
CA THR A 312 -9.38 1.69 -7.80
C THR A 312 -9.09 1.55 -6.31
N CYS A 313 -8.05 2.18 -5.80
CA CYS A 313 -7.77 2.25 -4.36
C CYS A 313 -7.88 3.70 -3.87
N THR A 314 -8.73 3.94 -2.88
CA THR A 314 -8.91 5.28 -2.29
C THR A 314 -8.56 5.24 -0.81
N PHE A 315 -7.59 6.05 -0.39
CA PHE A 315 -7.15 6.21 1.00
C PHE A 315 -7.55 7.61 1.46
N LYS A 316 -8.29 7.69 2.56
CA LYS A 316 -8.77 8.95 3.14
C LYS A 316 -8.41 9.00 4.59
N LYS A 317 -7.75 10.08 5.02
CA LYS A 317 -7.46 10.34 6.43
C LYS A 317 -6.73 9.19 7.11
N CYS A 318 -5.88 8.50 6.34
CA CYS A 318 -5.05 7.42 6.86
C CYS A 318 -3.79 8.01 7.48
N ILE A 319 -3.47 7.60 8.71
CA ILE A 319 -2.45 8.27 9.52
C ILE A 319 -1.52 7.25 10.16
N THR A 320 -0.24 7.58 10.20
CA THR A 320 0.78 6.87 10.95
C THR A 320 1.81 7.83 11.53
N ASP A 321 2.49 7.45 12.61
CA ASP A 321 3.73 8.11 13.03
C ASP A 321 4.98 7.50 12.35
N GLY A 322 4.85 6.32 11.73
CA GLY A 322 5.90 5.66 10.94
C GLY A 322 5.85 6.04 9.46
N THR A 323 6.30 5.15 8.57
CA THR A 323 6.32 5.42 7.12
C THR A 323 4.99 5.10 6.43
N GLY A 324 4.62 5.85 5.40
CA GLY A 324 3.49 5.52 4.52
C GLY A 324 2.12 5.75 5.16
N GLY A 325 1.66 7.00 5.22
CA GLY A 325 0.37 7.34 5.86
C GLY A 325 -0.84 6.63 5.26
N GLY A 326 -0.90 6.48 3.94
CA GLY A 326 -1.84 5.56 3.30
C GLY A 326 -1.29 4.15 3.23
N MET A 327 -0.16 4.01 2.52
CA MET A 327 0.43 2.72 2.19
C MET A 327 1.95 2.72 2.33
N CYS A 328 2.50 1.65 2.88
CA CYS A 328 3.92 1.36 2.90
C CYS A 328 4.20 0.06 2.15
N VAL A 329 5.23 0.06 1.29
CA VAL A 329 5.70 -1.12 0.55
C VAL A 329 7.20 -1.27 0.71
N ASN A 330 7.64 -2.40 1.25
CA ASN A 330 9.06 -2.72 1.39
C ASN A 330 9.42 -3.89 0.48
N CYS A 331 10.31 -3.64 -0.48
CA CYS A 331 10.86 -4.66 -1.35
C CYS A 331 12.23 -5.13 -0.82
N ARG A 332 12.41 -6.45 -0.75
CA ARG A 332 13.67 -7.08 -0.33
C ARG A 332 14.02 -8.28 -1.21
N GLY A 333 15.23 -8.25 -1.74
CA GLY A 333 15.80 -9.34 -2.52
C GLY A 333 16.52 -10.38 -1.64
N THR A 334 16.80 -11.56 -2.20
CA THR A 334 17.79 -12.49 -1.62
C THR A 334 19.02 -12.59 -2.49
N GLU A 335 20.18 -12.67 -1.84
CA GLU A 335 21.48 -12.81 -2.49
C GLU A 335 21.65 -14.16 -3.23
N ASP A 336 20.85 -15.19 -2.88
CA ASP A 336 21.22 -16.61 -3.05
C ASP A 336 20.50 -17.43 -4.14
N LYS A 337 19.46 -16.92 -4.85
CA LYS A 337 18.72 -17.75 -5.84
C LYS A 337 19.03 -17.49 -7.32
N LEU A 338 19.98 -16.62 -7.67
CA LEU A 338 20.31 -16.29 -9.07
C LEU A 338 21.35 -17.22 -9.74
N GLN A 339 21.42 -18.50 -9.37
CA GLN A 339 22.37 -19.45 -10.01
C GLN A 339 21.77 -20.79 -10.45
N SER A 340 20.55 -20.80 -10.97
CA SER A 340 20.13 -21.94 -11.79
C SER A 340 19.30 -21.51 -12.99
N ASN A 341 19.96 -21.57 -14.16
CA ASN A 341 19.41 -21.44 -15.52
C ASN A 341 19.00 -20.01 -15.92
N ASP A 342 19.88 -19.24 -16.58
CA ASP A 342 19.71 -18.12 -17.56
C ASP A 342 18.39 -17.30 -17.68
N GLN A 343 17.45 -17.39 -16.75
CA GLN A 343 16.20 -16.62 -16.65
C GLN A 343 16.33 -15.66 -15.47
N ILE A 344 16.35 -14.38 -15.79
CA ILE A 344 16.24 -13.30 -14.82
C ILE A 344 14.75 -13.16 -14.51
N TYR A 345 14.34 -13.53 -13.29
CA TYR A 345 13.00 -13.24 -12.79
C TYR A 345 13.04 -11.85 -12.16
N ASN A 346 12.13 -10.98 -12.60
CA ASN A 346 11.95 -9.66 -11.99
C ASN A 346 10.92 -9.78 -10.86
N GLN A 347 11.22 -9.13 -9.73
CA GLN A 347 10.20 -8.81 -8.75
C GLN A 347 9.36 -7.64 -9.29
N GLU A 348 8.03 -7.74 -9.23
CA GLU A 348 7.13 -6.72 -9.78
C GLU A 348 6.26 -6.07 -8.70
N PHE A 349 6.23 -4.74 -8.70
CA PHE A 349 5.19 -3.95 -8.05
C PHE A 349 4.54 -3.01 -9.06
N ILE A 350 3.32 -3.33 -9.49
CA ILE A 350 2.63 -2.61 -10.55
C ILE A 350 1.32 -2.03 -10.03
N ILE A 351 1.17 -0.71 -10.13
CA ILE A 351 -0.10 0.00 -10.00
C ILE A 351 -0.56 0.42 -11.41
N SER A 352 -1.34 -0.44 -12.06
CA SER A 352 -1.98 -0.14 -13.35
C SER A 352 -3.35 0.53 -13.18
N GLY A 353 -3.98 0.32 -12.02
CA GLY A 353 -5.20 0.98 -11.60
C GLY A 353 -4.99 2.41 -11.10
N LYS A 354 -6.04 3.01 -10.53
CA LYS A 354 -6.00 4.36 -9.97
C LYS A 354 -5.90 4.32 -8.45
N CYS A 355 -4.86 4.93 -7.88
CA CYS A 355 -4.78 5.17 -6.44
C CYS A 355 -4.99 6.66 -6.12
N THR A 356 -5.83 6.95 -5.13
CA THR A 356 -6.09 8.31 -4.64
C THR A 356 -5.85 8.35 -3.13
N PHE A 357 -5.03 9.30 -2.69
CA PHE A 357 -4.70 9.54 -1.29
C PHE A 357 -5.15 10.96 -0.93
N GLU A 358 -6.06 11.08 0.02
CA GLU A 358 -6.61 12.37 0.50
C GLU A 358 -6.38 12.47 2.01
N GLU A 359 -5.74 13.56 2.45
CA GLU A 359 -5.50 13.82 3.88
C GLU A 359 -4.71 12.69 4.59
N CYS A 360 -3.80 12.01 3.86
CA CYS A 360 -2.94 10.96 4.42
C CYS A 360 -1.65 11.53 5.03
N TYR A 361 -1.30 11.06 6.24
CA TYR A 361 -0.21 11.64 7.02
C TYR A 361 0.77 10.60 7.57
N SER A 362 2.06 10.88 7.41
CA SER A 362 3.15 10.30 8.19
C SER A 362 3.71 11.40 9.10
N THR A 363 3.34 11.39 10.38
CA THR A 363 3.52 12.58 11.24
C THR A 363 4.98 12.81 11.66
N LEU A 364 5.79 11.75 11.74
CA LEU A 364 7.18 11.79 12.23
C LEU A 364 8.19 11.16 11.25
N SER A 365 7.76 10.71 10.07
CA SER A 365 8.56 9.87 9.17
C SER A 365 8.21 10.15 7.69
N GLU A 366 8.39 9.20 6.79
CA GLU A 366 8.45 9.42 5.35
C GLU A 366 7.21 8.91 4.59
N GLY A 367 6.85 9.57 3.50
CA GLY A 367 5.78 9.16 2.59
C GLY A 367 4.39 9.40 3.17
N GLY A 368 3.84 10.60 3.00
CA GLY A 368 2.54 10.95 3.61
C GLY A 368 1.39 10.13 3.02
N ALA A 369 1.40 9.93 1.71
CA ALA A 369 0.52 8.99 1.03
C ALA A 369 1.17 7.60 0.92
N LEU A 370 2.33 7.54 0.28
CA LEU A 370 2.98 6.28 -0.10
C LEU A 370 4.47 6.31 0.22
N TYR A 371 4.94 5.28 0.91
CA TYR A 371 6.35 5.00 1.10
C TYR A 371 6.75 3.74 0.36
N ILE A 372 7.86 3.79 -0.37
CA ILE A 372 8.47 2.61 -1.01
C ILE A 372 9.94 2.54 -0.66
N SER A 373 10.37 1.36 -0.22
CA SER A 373 11.79 1.04 -0.07
C SER A 373 12.19 -0.20 -0.85
N SER A 374 13.45 -0.23 -1.27
CA SER A 374 14.09 -1.38 -1.91
C SER A 374 15.48 -1.56 -1.30
N TYR A 375 15.76 -2.77 -0.80
CA TYR A 375 17.04 -3.14 -0.19
C TYR A 375 17.50 -4.51 -0.69
N GLN A 376 18.76 -4.61 -1.11
CA GLN A 376 19.39 -5.87 -1.58
C GLN A 376 18.68 -6.53 -2.76
N ASP A 377 17.81 -5.80 -3.46
CA ASP A 377 17.20 -6.23 -4.71
C ASP A 377 18.25 -6.25 -5.83
N LYS A 378 18.15 -7.22 -6.73
CA LYS A 378 19.01 -7.31 -7.92
C LYS A 378 18.28 -6.99 -9.23
N ASN A 379 16.94 -7.12 -9.24
CA ASN A 379 16.05 -6.81 -10.36
C ASN A 379 14.62 -6.56 -9.81
N LEU A 380 14.28 -5.30 -9.57
CA LEU A 380 12.95 -4.88 -9.14
C LEU A 380 12.38 -3.90 -10.17
N TYR A 381 11.20 -4.21 -10.68
CA TYR A 381 10.46 -3.35 -11.59
C TYR A 381 9.22 -2.80 -10.88
N ILE A 382 9.12 -1.47 -10.81
CA ILE A 382 8.00 -0.75 -10.23
C ILE A 382 7.33 0.10 -11.30
N GLU A 383 6.01 0.00 -11.43
CA GLU A 383 5.24 0.78 -12.40
C GLU A 383 4.05 1.50 -11.76
N PHE A 384 3.87 2.78 -12.11
CA PHE A 384 2.72 3.60 -11.71
C PHE A 384 2.00 4.18 -12.92
N ASN A 385 0.70 3.93 -13.01
CA ASN A 385 -0.15 4.48 -14.07
C ASN A 385 -1.02 5.67 -13.61
N SER A 386 -1.57 5.67 -12.40
CA SER A 386 -2.38 6.82 -11.95
C SER A 386 -2.36 6.97 -10.44
N ILE A 387 -1.65 7.98 -9.94
CA ILE A 387 -1.65 8.34 -8.52
C ILE A 387 -2.09 9.79 -8.34
N ILE A 388 -2.99 10.01 -7.39
CA ILE A 388 -3.41 11.34 -6.94
C ILE A 388 -3.10 11.45 -5.44
N CYS A 389 -2.31 12.43 -5.05
CA CYS A 389 -2.02 12.80 -3.67
C CYS A 389 -2.57 14.20 -3.41
N LYS A 390 -3.47 14.32 -2.44
CA LYS A 390 -4.11 15.59 -2.08
C LYS A 390 -4.05 15.81 -0.57
N ASP A 391 -3.58 16.98 -0.17
CA ASP A 391 -3.49 17.39 1.23
C ASP A 391 -2.71 16.36 2.07
N CYS A 392 -1.67 15.73 1.50
CA CYS A 392 -0.83 14.74 2.18
C CYS A 392 0.38 15.40 2.85
N GLN A 393 0.84 14.84 3.97
CA GLN A 393 1.95 15.41 4.73
C GLN A 393 2.90 14.35 5.30
N ALA A 394 4.19 14.62 5.22
CA ALA A 394 5.24 13.82 5.85
C ALA A 394 6.47 14.65 6.23
N TYR A 395 7.43 14.06 6.93
CA TYR A 395 8.74 14.67 7.11
C TYR A 395 9.53 14.68 5.79
N TYR A 396 9.57 13.57 5.06
CA TYR A 396 10.10 13.53 3.69
C TYR A 396 9.10 12.93 2.73
N GLY A 397 8.92 13.55 1.56
CA GLY A 397 7.97 13.06 0.56
C GLY A 397 6.53 13.23 1.02
N GLY A 398 6.03 14.47 1.05
CA GLY A 398 4.71 14.77 1.58
C GLY A 398 3.59 13.97 0.91
N GLY A 399 3.70 13.74 -0.40
CA GLY A 399 2.95 12.70 -1.09
C GLY A 399 3.69 11.35 -1.05
N ILE A 400 4.75 11.22 -1.85
CA ILE A 400 5.44 9.95 -2.06
C ILE A 400 6.91 10.04 -1.66
N TYR A 401 7.42 8.98 -1.04
CA TYR A 401 8.84 8.81 -0.75
C TYR A 401 9.38 7.51 -1.37
N PHE A 402 10.44 7.62 -2.17
CA PHE A 402 11.19 6.49 -2.71
C PHE A 402 12.59 6.39 -2.07
N SER A 403 12.89 5.24 -1.48
CA SER A 403 14.21 4.88 -0.94
C SER A 403 14.78 3.66 -1.66
N ILE A 404 15.61 3.89 -2.66
CA ILE A 404 16.06 2.86 -3.59
C ILE A 404 17.54 2.57 -3.35
N TYR A 405 17.81 1.45 -2.69
CA TYR A 405 19.15 0.97 -2.35
C TYR A 405 19.54 -0.33 -3.07
N GLY A 406 18.63 -0.95 -3.84
CA GLY A 406 18.90 -2.15 -4.63
C GLY A 406 19.66 -1.87 -5.94
N GLU A 407 20.30 -2.91 -6.48
CA GLU A 407 20.94 -2.91 -7.79
C GLU A 407 19.89 -3.16 -8.90
N ASN A 408 19.99 -2.46 -10.03
CA ASN A 408 19.09 -2.58 -11.19
C ASN A 408 17.59 -2.46 -10.83
N VAL A 409 17.24 -1.52 -9.96
CA VAL A 409 15.84 -1.15 -9.71
C VAL A 409 15.38 -0.19 -10.79
N GLU A 410 14.28 -0.50 -11.45
CA GLU A 410 13.64 0.34 -12.47
C GLU A 410 12.27 0.81 -11.98
N ILE A 411 12.05 2.12 -11.92
CA ILE A 411 10.78 2.73 -11.54
C ILE A 411 10.22 3.55 -12.69
N HIS A 412 9.05 3.16 -13.17
CA HIS A 412 8.39 3.76 -14.33
C HIS A 412 7.09 4.44 -13.91
N LEU A 413 7.04 5.77 -14.00
CA LEU A 413 5.83 6.57 -13.86
C LEU A 413 5.26 6.77 -15.27
N LEU A 414 4.37 5.87 -15.69
CA LEU A 414 3.85 5.73 -17.05
C LEU A 414 2.57 6.50 -17.35
N GLY A 415 1.79 6.81 -16.31
CA GLY A 415 0.56 7.59 -16.49
C GLY A 415 0.54 8.86 -15.65
N SER A 416 -0.66 9.44 -15.51
CA SER A 416 -0.80 10.79 -14.94
C SER A 416 -0.63 10.76 -13.42
N MET A 417 0.23 11.65 -12.92
CA MET A 417 0.44 11.82 -11.48
C MET A 417 0.02 13.21 -11.05
N GLU A 418 -0.73 13.32 -9.96
CA GLU A 418 -1.20 14.62 -9.44
C GLU A 418 -0.87 14.77 -7.96
N PHE A 419 -0.17 15.85 -7.62
CA PHE A 419 0.17 16.23 -6.26
C PHE A 419 -0.39 17.61 -6.00
N THR A 420 -1.31 17.73 -5.04
CA THR A 420 -1.98 18.99 -4.72
C THR A 420 -1.92 19.24 -3.22
N ASP A 421 -1.40 20.41 -2.84
CA ASP A 421 -1.32 20.85 -1.43
C ASP A 421 -0.54 19.86 -0.53
N CYS A 422 0.41 19.11 -1.10
CA CYS A 422 1.26 18.19 -0.34
C CYS A 422 2.41 18.93 0.37
N ILE A 423 2.72 18.53 1.61
CA ILE A 423 3.68 19.22 2.48
C ILE A 423 4.76 18.27 2.99
N GLY A 424 6.03 18.65 2.84
CA GLY A 424 7.18 17.91 3.35
C GLY A 424 8.21 18.81 4.02
N SER A 425 9.11 18.28 4.84
CA SER A 425 10.35 19.01 5.16
C SER A 425 11.29 19.01 3.95
N SER A 426 11.28 17.97 3.12
CA SER A 426 11.83 18.00 1.76
C SER A 426 10.98 17.15 0.82
N GLY A 427 10.83 17.61 -0.44
CA GLY A 427 9.98 16.95 -1.43
C GLY A 427 8.51 17.01 -1.03
N GLY A 428 7.89 18.19 -1.13
CA GLY A 428 6.49 18.37 -0.70
C GLY A 428 5.54 17.41 -1.42
N GLY A 429 5.70 17.21 -2.73
CA GLY A 429 5.01 16.16 -3.48
C GLY A 429 5.74 14.83 -3.47
N LEU A 430 7.00 14.82 -3.90
CA LEU A 430 7.80 13.62 -4.13
C LEU A 430 9.22 13.77 -3.58
N TYR A 431 9.69 12.77 -2.87
CA TYR A 431 11.09 12.65 -2.45
C TYR A 431 11.69 11.39 -3.06
N ILE A 432 12.84 11.54 -3.69
CA ILE A 432 13.59 10.45 -4.33
C ILE A 432 14.98 10.37 -3.72
N ARG A 433 15.32 9.21 -3.17
CA ARG A 433 16.71 8.80 -2.95
C ARG A 433 17.01 7.56 -3.76
N ILE A 434 18.05 7.63 -4.60
CA ILE A 434 18.45 6.55 -5.48
C ILE A 434 19.96 6.39 -5.53
N GLN A 435 20.40 5.14 -5.61
CA GLN A 435 21.81 4.77 -5.71
C GLN A 435 22.00 3.45 -6.48
N GLN A 436 23.26 3.05 -6.69
CA GLN A 436 23.64 1.75 -7.24
C GLN A 436 23.04 1.45 -8.63
N SER A 437 23.15 2.41 -9.55
CA SER A 437 22.62 2.27 -10.93
C SER A 437 21.10 2.13 -11.05
N GLY A 438 20.33 2.41 -9.99
CA GLY A 438 18.87 2.47 -10.08
C GLY A 438 18.40 3.53 -11.09
N GLN A 439 17.23 3.28 -11.68
CA GLN A 439 16.65 4.13 -12.74
C GLN A 439 15.22 4.54 -12.38
N ILE A 440 14.92 5.83 -12.56
CA ILE A 440 13.55 6.36 -12.50
C ILE A 440 13.22 7.06 -13.81
N LEU A 441 12.12 6.66 -14.44
CA LEU A 441 11.58 7.27 -15.65
C LEU A 441 10.21 7.86 -15.37
N ILE A 442 10.08 9.18 -15.57
CA ILE A 442 8.81 9.90 -15.60
C ILE A 442 8.44 10.14 -17.07
N SER A 443 7.63 9.26 -17.64
CA SER A 443 7.35 9.27 -19.09
C SER A 443 6.09 10.05 -19.48
N ASN A 444 5.22 10.35 -18.51
CA ASN A 444 3.94 11.01 -18.76
C ASN A 444 3.78 12.24 -17.87
N LYS A 445 2.69 12.96 -18.09
CA LYS A 445 2.39 14.22 -17.42
C LYS A 445 2.27 14.04 -15.90
N CYS A 446 3.04 14.83 -15.15
CA CYS A 446 2.92 14.94 -13.71
C CYS A 446 2.62 16.40 -13.32
N THR A 447 1.67 16.62 -12.43
CA THR A 447 1.32 17.96 -11.95
C THR A 447 1.58 18.11 -10.46
N PHE A 448 2.29 19.16 -10.09
CA PHE A 448 2.58 19.55 -8.71
C PHE A 448 1.97 20.93 -8.48
N ASN A 449 0.94 21.02 -7.65
CA ASN A 449 0.18 22.24 -7.41
C ASN A 449 0.23 22.60 -5.93
N ARG A 450 0.80 23.77 -5.61
CA ARG A 450 0.95 24.28 -4.24
C ARG A 450 1.62 23.28 -3.28
N CYS A 451 2.54 22.46 -3.79
CA CYS A 451 3.37 21.61 -2.93
C CYS A 451 4.42 22.45 -2.20
N ILE A 452 4.61 22.20 -0.90
CA ILE A 452 5.44 23.04 -0.02
C ILE A 452 6.50 22.19 0.69
N ALA A 453 7.74 22.70 0.71
CA ALA A 453 8.84 22.14 1.47
C ALA A 453 9.39 23.11 2.53
N GLU A 454 9.60 22.65 3.76
CA GLU A 454 10.27 23.45 4.82
C GLU A 454 11.76 23.68 4.50
N TYR A 455 12.42 22.73 3.84
CA TYR A 455 13.82 22.87 3.45
C TYR A 455 13.94 22.84 1.94
N PHE A 456 13.74 21.72 1.28
CA PHE A 456 14.21 21.56 -0.10
C PHE A 456 13.16 20.95 -1.02
N GLY A 457 12.98 21.52 -2.21
CA GLY A 457 12.17 20.92 -3.27
C GLY A 457 10.68 20.92 -2.95
N GLY A 458 10.00 22.06 -3.16
CA GLY A 458 8.56 22.16 -2.86
C GLY A 458 7.72 21.11 -3.58
N GLY A 459 8.01 20.84 -4.86
CA GLY A 459 7.43 19.73 -5.61
C GLY A 459 8.23 18.44 -5.42
N ILE A 460 9.49 18.43 -5.86
CA ILE A 460 10.35 17.24 -5.88
C ILE A 460 11.68 17.53 -5.19
N TYR A 461 12.12 16.60 -4.35
CA TYR A 461 13.50 16.52 -3.87
C TYR A 461 14.18 15.25 -4.42
N ILE A 462 15.40 15.37 -4.94
CA ILE A 462 16.16 14.26 -5.53
C ILE A 462 17.57 14.20 -4.92
N ASP A 463 17.94 13.01 -4.47
CA ASP A 463 19.23 12.66 -3.89
C ASP A 463 19.79 11.43 -4.61
N SER A 464 20.69 11.64 -5.58
CA SER A 464 21.20 10.59 -6.48
C SER A 464 22.71 10.39 -6.35
N PHE A 465 23.12 9.15 -6.08
CA PHE A 465 24.53 8.76 -5.90
C PHE A 465 24.85 7.47 -6.68
N ASP A 466 26.13 7.13 -6.76
CA ASP A 466 26.63 5.85 -7.29
C ASP A 466 25.92 5.40 -8.59
N GLN A 467 25.97 6.24 -9.62
CA GLN A 467 25.41 6.01 -10.96
C GLN A 467 23.86 5.92 -11.04
N GLY A 468 23.13 6.43 -10.03
CA GLY A 468 21.68 6.55 -10.12
C GLY A 468 21.24 7.48 -11.27
N ASN A 469 20.15 7.13 -11.95
CA ASN A 469 19.68 7.86 -13.13
C ASN A 469 18.20 8.22 -12.99
N ILE A 470 17.86 9.49 -13.19
CA ILE A 470 16.49 9.98 -13.22
C ILE A 470 16.24 10.69 -14.55
N THR A 471 15.17 10.34 -15.25
CA THR A 471 14.77 10.97 -16.50
C THR A 471 13.31 11.40 -16.44
N ILE A 472 13.03 12.66 -16.82
CA ILE A 472 11.70 13.20 -17.03
C ILE A 472 11.51 13.40 -18.53
N GLU A 473 10.82 12.49 -19.20
CA GLU A 473 10.39 12.61 -20.60
C GLU A 473 8.99 13.24 -20.72
N GLY A 474 8.16 13.06 -19.70
CA GLY A 474 6.79 13.59 -19.66
C GLY A 474 6.73 15.09 -19.36
N GLU A 475 5.65 15.74 -19.81
CA GLU A 475 5.37 17.15 -19.51
C GLU A 475 5.03 17.34 -18.02
N CYS A 476 6.00 17.71 -17.20
CA CYS A 476 5.74 18.03 -15.80
C CYS A 476 5.33 19.50 -15.62
N ILE A 477 4.29 19.76 -14.82
CA ILE A 477 3.80 21.10 -14.52
C ILE A 477 3.91 21.37 -13.03
N PHE A 478 4.64 22.42 -12.66
CA PHE A 478 4.82 22.91 -11.30
C PHE A 478 4.14 24.26 -11.17
N THR A 479 3.12 24.34 -10.33
CA THR A 479 2.33 25.56 -10.11
C THR A 479 2.38 25.93 -8.64
N GLU A 480 2.89 27.13 -8.35
CA GLU A 480 2.90 27.69 -6.99
C GLU A 480 3.62 26.81 -5.94
N CYS A 481 4.56 25.97 -6.37
CA CYS A 481 5.39 25.18 -5.47
C CYS A 481 6.36 26.08 -4.70
N LYS A 482 6.56 25.78 -3.41
CA LYS A 482 7.37 26.62 -2.51
C LYS A 482 8.37 25.83 -1.68
N SER A 483 9.53 26.44 -1.44
CA SER A 483 10.53 25.94 -0.51
C SER A 483 11.07 27.07 0.37
N GLU A 484 11.17 26.85 1.69
CA GLU A 484 11.76 27.84 2.61
C GLU A 484 13.31 27.81 2.60
N GLN A 485 13.94 27.00 1.73
CA GLN A 485 15.36 27.14 1.40
C GLN A 485 15.59 27.19 -0.11
N SER A 486 15.64 26.04 -0.79
CA SER A 486 16.17 25.95 -2.15
C SER A 486 15.33 25.05 -3.04
N GLY A 487 15.12 25.47 -4.29
CA GLY A 487 14.35 24.74 -5.27
C GLY A 487 12.87 24.79 -4.96
N GLY A 488 12.19 25.88 -5.30
CA GLY A 488 10.76 26.02 -5.03
C GLY A 488 9.93 24.91 -5.65
N ALA A 489 10.32 24.42 -6.82
CA ALA A 489 9.76 23.24 -7.45
C ALA A 489 10.66 22.00 -7.26
N ILE A 490 11.89 22.05 -7.75
CA ILE A 490 12.81 20.90 -7.75
C ILE A 490 14.09 21.28 -7.02
N ASN A 491 14.52 20.43 -6.09
CA ASN A 491 15.86 20.47 -5.54
C ASN A 491 16.55 19.15 -5.83
N VAL A 492 17.74 19.20 -6.42
CA VAL A 492 18.46 18.01 -6.88
C VAL A 492 19.94 18.03 -6.49
N HIS A 493 20.37 16.92 -5.90
CA HIS A 493 21.76 16.59 -5.59
C HIS A 493 22.17 15.36 -6.40
N ILE A 494 23.18 15.51 -7.26
CA ILE A 494 23.66 14.47 -8.17
C ILE A 494 25.16 14.26 -7.96
N ASN A 495 25.56 13.03 -7.64
CA ASN A 495 26.93 12.73 -7.26
C ASN A 495 27.38 11.36 -7.78
N GLN A 496 28.70 11.16 -7.83
CA GLN A 496 29.36 9.88 -8.16
C GLN A 496 28.86 9.25 -9.47
N GLY A 497 28.95 10.01 -10.57
CA GLY A 497 28.57 9.54 -11.90
C GLY A 497 27.07 9.37 -12.13
N SER A 498 26.22 9.89 -11.25
CA SER A 498 24.76 9.88 -11.42
C SER A 498 24.29 10.88 -12.49
N SER A 499 23.05 10.74 -12.94
CA SER A 499 22.44 11.68 -13.89
C SER A 499 21.00 12.08 -13.57
N PHE A 500 20.66 13.32 -13.93
CA PHE A 500 19.28 13.80 -13.98
C PHE A 500 19.02 14.48 -15.31
N THR A 501 17.98 14.04 -16.01
CA THR A 501 17.65 14.51 -17.36
C THR A 501 16.19 14.98 -17.42
N ILE A 502 15.97 16.16 -17.98
CA ILE A 502 14.65 16.70 -18.33
C ILE A 502 14.58 16.81 -19.85
N GLU A 503 13.82 15.90 -20.45
CA GLU A 503 13.46 15.83 -21.86
C GLU A 503 11.96 16.11 -22.10
N GLY A 504 11.16 16.27 -21.06
CA GLY A 504 9.80 16.78 -21.18
C GLY A 504 9.75 18.30 -21.27
N ALA A 505 8.77 18.84 -22.02
CA ALA A 505 8.50 20.28 -22.13
C ALA A 505 7.86 20.84 -20.84
N CYS A 506 8.63 20.86 -19.74
CA CYS A 506 8.09 21.14 -18.41
C CYS A 506 7.75 22.63 -18.20
N GLU A 507 6.72 22.91 -17.39
CA GLU A 507 6.33 24.26 -17.02
C GLU A 507 6.50 24.50 -15.51
N PHE A 508 7.11 25.63 -15.16
CA PHE A 508 7.30 26.11 -13.81
C PHE A 508 6.65 27.48 -13.70
N PHE A 509 5.48 27.54 -13.07
CA PHE A 509 4.71 28.75 -12.89
C PHE A 509 4.70 29.17 -11.42
N ASN A 510 5.19 30.39 -11.16
CA ASN A 510 5.13 31.02 -9.84
C ASN A 510 5.77 30.16 -8.72
N CYS A 511 6.83 29.41 -9.05
CA CYS A 511 7.59 28.65 -8.07
C CYS A 511 8.52 29.57 -7.28
N ILE A 512 8.57 29.38 -5.96
CA ILE A 512 9.28 30.30 -5.05
C ILE A 512 10.21 29.53 -4.11
N SER A 513 11.47 29.95 -4.04
CA SER A 513 12.41 29.51 -3.01
C SER A 513 12.81 30.69 -2.13
N GLN A 514 13.15 30.43 -0.87
CA GLN A 514 13.69 31.50 -0.02
C GLN A 514 15.08 31.96 -0.44
N TYR A 515 15.99 31.04 -0.78
CA TYR A 515 17.41 31.37 -1.01
C TYR A 515 17.92 31.00 -2.40
N TYR A 516 17.70 29.79 -2.90
CA TYR A 516 18.43 29.36 -4.10
C TYR A 516 17.53 28.66 -5.10
N GLY A 517 17.48 29.18 -6.34
CA GLY A 517 16.72 28.56 -7.41
C GLY A 517 15.21 28.61 -7.18
N GLY A 518 14.56 29.69 -7.63
CA GLY A 518 13.12 29.85 -7.39
C GLY A 518 12.27 28.69 -7.89
N ALA A 519 12.65 28.08 -9.00
CA ALA A 519 12.11 26.80 -9.46
C ALA A 519 13.07 25.64 -9.16
N ILE A 520 14.31 25.69 -9.66
CA ILE A 520 15.25 24.57 -9.60
C ILE A 520 16.53 24.97 -8.86
N PHE A 521 16.89 24.22 -7.83
CA PHE A 521 18.25 24.20 -7.29
C PHE A 521 18.93 22.90 -7.69
N ALA A 522 20.13 22.98 -8.27
CA ALA A 522 20.90 21.82 -8.69
C ALA A 522 22.34 21.86 -8.19
N TYR A 523 22.76 20.78 -7.54
CA TYR A 523 24.14 20.56 -7.13
C TYR A 523 24.66 19.28 -7.79
N VAL A 524 25.57 19.43 -8.75
CA VAL A 524 26.09 18.33 -9.59
C VAL A 524 27.58 18.17 -9.35
N ASN A 525 28.00 16.96 -9.00
CA ASN A 525 29.33 16.71 -8.48
C ASN A 525 29.94 15.39 -8.94
N ASN A 526 31.27 15.27 -8.94
CA ASN A 526 32.03 14.02 -9.19
C ASN A 526 31.59 13.28 -10.46
N ALA A 527 31.93 13.84 -11.63
CA ALA A 527 31.63 13.25 -12.94
C ALA A 527 30.13 13.01 -13.25
N SER A 528 29.24 13.62 -12.47
CA SER A 528 27.78 13.53 -12.67
C SER A 528 27.27 14.50 -13.72
N GLN A 529 26.03 14.29 -14.18
CA GLN A 529 25.45 15.07 -15.27
C GLN A 529 24.03 15.56 -14.97
N LEU A 530 23.76 16.83 -15.31
CA LEU A 530 22.40 17.39 -15.42
C LEU A 530 22.15 17.83 -16.86
N LEU A 531 21.03 17.41 -17.44
CA LEU A 531 20.61 17.82 -18.78
C LEU A 531 19.17 18.34 -18.76
N ILE A 532 18.95 19.54 -19.28
CA ILE A 532 17.63 20.07 -19.64
C ILE A 532 17.65 20.29 -21.16
N ASN A 533 16.89 19.49 -21.91
CA ASN A 533 17.05 19.34 -23.36
C ASN A 533 15.85 19.75 -24.21
N GLU A 534 14.67 19.94 -23.62
CA GLU A 534 13.48 20.41 -24.34
C GLU A 534 13.05 21.81 -23.89
N VAL A 535 12.02 22.36 -24.56
CA VAL A 535 11.49 23.70 -24.27
C VAL A 535 10.79 23.70 -22.89
N CYS A 536 11.56 23.93 -21.83
CA CYS A 536 11.01 24.20 -20.51
C CYS A 536 10.65 25.69 -20.35
N ILE A 537 9.53 25.97 -19.69
CA ILE A 537 9.05 27.33 -19.44
C ILE A 537 9.16 27.63 -17.95
N PHE A 538 9.93 28.65 -17.60
CA PHE A 538 10.04 29.22 -16.27
C PHE A 538 9.35 30.57 -16.27
N ASN A 539 8.21 30.68 -15.61
CA ASN A 539 7.36 31.86 -15.63
C ASN A 539 7.12 32.36 -14.21
N GLN A 540 7.59 33.57 -13.92
CA GLN A 540 7.42 34.23 -12.63
C GLN A 540 8.02 33.46 -11.44
N CYS A 541 9.07 32.69 -11.68
CA CYS A 541 9.81 32.03 -10.60
C CYS A 541 10.64 33.04 -9.80
N VAL A 542 10.71 32.88 -8.48
CA VAL A 542 11.37 33.85 -7.60
C VAL A 542 12.28 33.19 -6.58
N SER A 543 13.49 33.70 -6.43
CA SER A 543 14.31 33.52 -5.23
C SER A 543 14.24 34.77 -4.36
N ASN A 544 13.66 34.66 -3.15
CA ASN A 544 13.27 35.80 -2.33
C ASN A 544 14.43 36.54 -1.63
N GLN A 545 15.46 35.80 -1.23
CA GLN A 545 16.61 36.29 -0.46
C GLN A 545 17.92 35.70 -0.98
N GLY A 546 17.93 35.20 -2.21
CA GLY A 546 19.15 34.71 -2.79
C GLY A 546 19.11 34.60 -4.32
N GLN A 547 19.91 33.70 -4.85
CA GLN A 547 20.38 33.72 -6.24
C GLN A 547 19.55 32.78 -7.13
N GLY A 548 19.58 33.04 -8.44
CA GLY A 548 18.92 32.20 -9.44
C GLY A 548 17.40 32.26 -9.35
N GLY A 549 16.80 33.29 -9.95
CA GLY A 549 15.36 33.53 -9.84
C GLY A 549 14.52 32.37 -10.36
N ALA A 550 14.95 31.69 -11.43
CA ALA A 550 14.41 30.39 -11.80
C ALA A 550 15.34 29.25 -11.39
N ILE A 551 16.60 29.29 -11.82
CA ILE A 551 17.55 28.19 -11.62
C ILE A 551 18.80 28.69 -10.90
N LEU A 552 19.23 27.96 -9.87
CA LEU A 552 20.60 28.01 -9.39
C LEU A 552 21.24 26.65 -9.61
N CYS A 553 22.38 26.59 -10.30
CA CYS A 553 23.09 25.34 -10.54
C CYS A 553 24.60 25.43 -10.28
N ASN A 554 25.16 24.40 -9.66
CA ASN A 554 26.59 24.28 -9.37
C ASN A 554 27.14 22.98 -9.96
N SER A 555 28.21 23.10 -10.74
CA SER A 555 28.95 21.97 -11.33
C SER A 555 30.35 21.93 -10.73
N ILE A 556 30.68 20.83 -10.05
CA ILE A 556 31.91 20.62 -9.29
C ILE A 556 32.56 19.27 -9.64
N MET A 557 33.89 19.17 -9.55
CA MET A 557 34.70 17.95 -9.75
C MET A 557 34.35 17.17 -11.02
N ASN A 558 34.76 17.68 -12.18
CA ASN A 558 34.57 17.05 -13.50
C ASN A 558 33.10 16.77 -13.88
N SER A 559 32.15 17.45 -13.26
CA SER A 559 30.73 17.28 -13.61
C SER A 559 30.31 18.16 -14.78
N GLN A 560 29.12 17.89 -15.30
CA GLN A 560 28.56 18.66 -16.41
C GLN A 560 27.11 19.04 -16.18
N ILE A 561 26.78 20.29 -16.51
CA ILE A 561 25.40 20.78 -16.58
C ILE A 561 25.13 21.34 -17.97
N THR A 562 24.04 20.93 -18.60
CA THR A 562 23.63 21.44 -19.91
C THR A 562 22.17 21.88 -19.88
N ILE A 563 21.93 23.15 -20.20
CA ILE A 563 20.59 23.74 -20.35
C ILE A 563 20.45 24.21 -21.80
N LYS A 564 19.59 23.54 -22.57
CA LYS A 564 19.38 23.80 -23.99
C LYS A 564 17.91 23.64 -24.38
N GLY A 565 17.63 23.45 -25.67
CA GLY A 565 16.30 23.05 -26.14
C GLY A 565 15.31 24.18 -26.27
N GLY A 566 15.73 25.45 -26.25
CA GLY A 566 14.78 26.57 -26.40
C GLY A 566 14.13 27.05 -25.10
N CYS A 567 14.67 26.71 -23.93
CA CYS A 567 14.10 27.09 -22.64
C CYS A 567 13.77 28.59 -22.54
N ILE A 568 12.62 28.91 -21.95
CA ILE A 568 12.10 30.29 -21.82
C ILE A 568 12.06 30.67 -20.34
N PHE A 569 12.71 31.77 -19.99
CA PHE A 569 12.69 32.40 -18.68
C PHE A 569 11.94 33.72 -18.80
N TYR A 570 10.75 33.80 -18.23
CA TYR A 570 9.88 34.97 -18.32
C TYR A 570 9.56 35.52 -16.93
N LYS A 571 9.95 36.77 -16.68
CA LYS A 571 9.70 37.48 -15.42
C LYS A 571 10.23 36.76 -14.17
N CYS A 572 11.31 36.00 -14.32
CA CYS A 572 11.97 35.37 -13.20
C CYS A 572 12.79 36.41 -12.41
N LYS A 573 12.85 36.25 -11.09
CA LYS A 573 13.44 37.27 -10.22
C LYS A 573 14.34 36.71 -9.12
N SER A 574 15.54 37.27 -9.00
CA SER A 574 16.42 37.08 -7.84
C SER A 574 16.46 38.38 -7.02
N ASN A 575 16.04 38.31 -5.76
CA ASN A 575 16.01 39.46 -4.86
C ASN A 575 17.29 39.59 -4.00
N GLN A 576 18.38 38.88 -4.33
CA GLN A 576 19.60 38.92 -3.53
C GLN A 576 20.24 40.31 -3.52
N GLU A 577 20.35 40.91 -2.34
CA GLU A 577 20.96 42.23 -2.19
C GLU A 577 22.49 42.18 -2.04
N GLN A 578 23.08 41.03 -1.66
CA GLN A 578 24.50 40.91 -1.32
C GLN A 578 25.15 39.62 -1.88
N ASN A 579 26.20 39.78 -2.68
CA ASN A 579 26.91 38.74 -3.41
C ASN A 579 26.01 37.74 -4.17
N GLY A 580 25.96 37.84 -5.50
CA GLY A 580 25.17 36.95 -6.33
C GLY A 580 24.36 37.60 -7.44
N GLY A 581 23.52 36.82 -8.11
CA GLY A 581 22.75 37.31 -9.24
C GLY A 581 21.87 36.27 -9.92
N GLY A 582 21.52 36.55 -11.17
CA GLY A 582 20.81 35.63 -12.05
C GLY A 582 19.30 35.73 -11.89
N GLY A 583 18.66 36.70 -12.53
CA GLY A 583 17.20 36.78 -12.52
C GLY A 583 16.54 35.55 -13.16
N GLY A 584 17.13 35.03 -14.23
CA GLY A 584 16.82 33.70 -14.77
C GLY A 584 17.67 32.61 -14.12
N ILE A 585 18.97 32.59 -14.45
CA ILE A 585 19.91 31.53 -14.04
C ILE A 585 21.09 32.12 -13.26
N CYS A 586 21.44 31.49 -12.15
CA CYS A 586 22.74 31.66 -11.50
C CYS A 586 23.52 30.35 -11.59
N CYS A 587 24.73 30.37 -12.15
CA CYS A 587 25.49 29.15 -12.39
C CYS A 587 26.97 29.26 -11.99
N SER A 588 27.51 28.19 -11.44
CA SER A 588 28.93 28.14 -11.03
C SER A 588 29.63 26.85 -11.48
N ALA A 589 30.80 26.97 -12.09
CA ALA A 589 31.64 25.84 -12.52
C ALA A 589 33.00 25.88 -11.81
N TYR A 590 33.34 24.79 -11.13
CA TYR A 590 34.57 24.64 -10.35
C TYR A 590 35.23 23.27 -10.60
N GLN A 591 36.55 23.20 -10.51
CA GLN A 591 37.33 21.95 -10.53
C GLN A 591 37.04 21.11 -11.78
N ASP A 592 37.48 21.62 -12.93
CA ASP A 592 37.40 20.96 -14.25
C ASP A 592 35.97 20.66 -14.72
N SER A 593 34.99 21.45 -14.27
CA SER A 593 33.57 21.24 -14.59
C SER A 593 33.08 22.08 -15.76
N LEU A 594 32.00 21.63 -16.40
CA LEU A 594 31.46 22.25 -17.61
C LEU A 594 29.98 22.61 -17.46
N ILE A 595 29.65 23.88 -17.68
CA ILE A 595 28.26 24.31 -17.85
C ILE A 595 28.03 24.83 -19.26
N ILE A 596 26.99 24.34 -19.93
CA ILE A 596 26.57 24.81 -21.25
C ILE A 596 25.16 25.37 -21.14
N ILE A 597 24.98 26.62 -21.58
CA ILE A 597 23.66 27.24 -21.75
C ILE A 597 23.51 27.61 -23.23
N SER A 598 22.52 27.06 -23.91
CA SER A 598 22.33 27.34 -25.33
C SER A 598 20.88 27.51 -25.73
N GLU A 599 20.65 28.37 -26.73
CA GLU A 599 19.33 28.54 -27.37
C GLU A 599 18.21 28.99 -26.40
N CYS A 600 18.54 29.59 -25.26
CA CYS A 600 17.56 30.02 -24.25
C CYS A 600 17.08 31.47 -24.47
N GLU A 601 15.83 31.76 -24.11
CA GLU A 601 15.28 33.11 -24.07
C GLU A 601 15.08 33.60 -22.63
N PHE A 602 15.65 34.76 -22.30
CA PHE A 602 15.45 35.48 -21.05
C PHE A 602 14.67 36.74 -21.34
N ASN A 603 13.49 36.89 -20.74
CA ASN A 603 12.57 37.97 -21.04
C ASN A 603 12.02 38.57 -19.75
N GLN A 604 12.34 39.84 -19.52
CA GLN A 604 11.96 40.59 -18.32
C GLN A 604 12.44 39.93 -17.02
N CYS A 605 13.55 39.20 -17.07
CA CYS A 605 14.16 38.66 -15.86
C CYS A 605 14.90 39.77 -15.10
N GLU A 606 14.80 39.74 -13.77
CA GLU A 606 15.32 40.81 -12.91
C GLU A 606 16.21 40.24 -11.82
N SER A 607 17.33 40.91 -11.53
CA SER A 607 18.08 40.67 -10.30
C SER A 607 18.40 41.96 -9.58
N VAL A 608 18.56 41.92 -8.26
CA VAL A 608 19.00 43.11 -7.51
C VAL A 608 20.49 43.37 -7.77
N GLU A 609 21.33 42.34 -7.67
CA GLU A 609 22.77 42.52 -7.72
C GLU A 609 23.40 42.38 -9.11
N SER A 610 23.50 41.18 -9.68
CA SER A 610 24.17 40.96 -10.97
C SER A 610 23.38 40.04 -11.91
N GLY A 611 23.53 40.22 -13.23
CA GLY A 611 22.96 39.33 -14.26
C GLY A 611 21.43 39.21 -14.21
N GLY A 612 20.72 40.13 -14.87
CA GLY A 612 19.25 40.13 -14.92
C GLY A 612 18.74 38.87 -15.64
N GLY A 613 19.45 38.42 -16.68
CA GLY A 613 19.24 37.11 -17.30
C GLY A 613 20.04 36.01 -16.60
N ILE A 614 21.37 36.06 -16.74
CA ILE A 614 22.30 35.04 -16.24
C ILE A 614 23.40 35.70 -15.40
N ALA A 615 23.71 35.12 -14.24
CA ALA A 615 24.95 35.34 -13.51
C ALA A 615 25.80 34.06 -13.55
N ALA A 616 27.07 34.17 -13.95
CA ALA A 616 27.95 33.03 -14.18
C ALA A 616 29.29 33.21 -13.46
N TYR A 617 29.71 32.19 -12.72
CA TYR A 617 30.94 32.19 -11.91
C TYR A 617 31.83 31.01 -12.29
N ILE A 618 33.08 31.29 -12.65
CA ILE A 618 34.10 30.28 -12.97
C ILE A 618 35.31 30.52 -12.08
N GLY A 619 35.90 29.48 -11.53
CA GLY A 619 37.18 29.59 -10.83
C GLY A 619 37.39 28.43 -9.89
N ASN A 620 38.24 28.63 -8.88
CA ASN A 620 38.59 27.61 -7.91
C ASN A 620 37.92 27.93 -6.56
N GLN A 621 37.03 27.07 -6.06
CA GLN A 621 36.31 27.31 -4.80
C GLN A 621 37.24 27.15 -3.57
N TYR A 622 38.33 26.40 -3.72
CA TYR A 622 39.33 26.12 -2.69
C TYR A 622 40.75 26.23 -3.26
N TYR A 623 41.61 27.00 -2.59
CA TYR A 623 43.02 27.22 -2.94
C TYR A 623 43.85 25.93 -2.91
N TYR A 624 43.85 25.13 -3.98
CA TYR A 624 44.89 24.12 -4.21
C TYR A 624 45.38 24.14 -5.67
N ALA A 625 46.66 23.82 -5.84
CA ALA A 625 47.57 24.30 -6.88
C ALA A 625 47.41 23.68 -8.29
N ASP A 626 46.26 23.12 -8.63
CA ASP A 626 45.98 22.57 -9.95
C ASP A 626 45.38 23.62 -10.89
N ILE A 627 45.65 23.49 -12.20
CA ILE A 627 45.05 24.34 -13.23
C ILE A 627 43.59 23.94 -13.37
N ASP A 628 42.68 24.76 -12.84
CA ASP A 628 41.24 24.56 -13.04
C ASP A 628 40.87 24.87 -14.49
N THR A 629 40.40 23.84 -15.21
CA THR A 629 39.97 23.94 -16.61
C THR A 629 38.48 24.18 -16.78
N SER A 630 37.77 24.56 -15.70
CA SER A 630 36.32 24.79 -15.72
C SER A 630 35.87 25.79 -16.77
N GLN A 631 34.71 25.52 -17.37
CA GLN A 631 34.13 26.35 -18.42
C GLN A 631 32.63 26.58 -18.21
N ILE A 632 32.20 27.81 -18.49
CA ILE A 632 30.79 28.13 -18.72
C ILE A 632 30.68 28.64 -20.16
N ILE A 633 29.89 27.95 -20.98
CA ILE A 633 29.71 28.26 -22.40
C ILE A 633 28.27 28.70 -22.64
N ILE A 634 28.09 29.97 -23.00
CA ILE A 634 26.80 30.52 -23.45
C ILE A 634 26.85 30.62 -24.97
N LYS A 635 26.02 29.85 -25.69
CA LYS A 635 26.07 29.75 -27.16
C LYS A 635 24.69 29.59 -27.81
N GLY A 636 24.64 29.42 -29.13
CA GLY A 636 23.39 29.07 -29.83
C GLY A 636 22.35 30.19 -29.90
N GLY A 637 22.76 31.45 -29.80
CA GLY A 637 21.84 32.58 -30.01
C GLY A 637 20.87 32.85 -28.85
N CYS A 638 21.28 32.62 -27.60
CA CYS A 638 20.51 33.01 -26.42
C CYS A 638 20.04 34.48 -26.52
N LYS A 639 18.78 34.74 -26.17
CA LYS A 639 18.15 36.06 -26.27
C LYS A 639 17.97 36.67 -24.88
N PHE A 640 18.27 37.95 -24.75
CA PHE A 640 18.06 38.72 -23.51
C PHE A 640 17.19 39.93 -23.84
N ILE A 641 15.94 39.92 -23.36
CA ILE A 641 14.90 40.86 -23.72
C ILE A 641 14.48 41.61 -22.46
N LYS A 642 14.88 42.88 -22.34
CA LYS A 642 14.50 43.74 -21.20
C LYS A 642 14.87 43.13 -19.83
N CYS A 643 15.96 42.37 -19.75
CA CYS A 643 16.51 41.95 -18.47
C CYS A 643 17.13 43.15 -17.76
N THR A 644 16.95 43.25 -16.44
CA THR A 644 17.41 44.42 -15.67
C THR A 644 18.10 44.00 -14.38
N THR A 645 19.08 44.81 -13.97
CA THR A 645 19.70 44.73 -12.65
C THR A 645 19.72 46.08 -11.95
N GLN A 646 19.80 46.09 -10.61
CA GLN A 646 19.93 47.33 -9.85
C GLN A 646 21.38 47.77 -9.62
N LYS A 647 22.34 46.84 -9.52
CA LYS A 647 23.75 47.16 -9.19
C LYS A 647 24.74 46.93 -10.33
N GLN A 648 24.93 45.70 -10.78
CA GLN A 648 25.93 45.28 -11.78
C GLN A 648 25.21 44.67 -12.99
N GLY A 649 25.66 44.99 -14.22
CA GLY A 649 24.91 44.90 -15.50
C GLY A 649 23.93 43.73 -15.74
N GLY A 650 22.97 44.02 -16.63
CA GLY A 650 21.84 43.17 -17.09
C GLY A 650 22.23 41.84 -17.71
#